data_AF-A0A847ZV72-F1
#
_entry.id   AF-A0A847ZV72-F1
#
_cell.length_a   1.000
_cell.length_b   1.000
_cell.length_c   1.000
_cell.angle_alpha   90.00
_cell.angle_beta   90.00
_cell.angle_gamma   90.00
#
_symmetry.space_group_name_H-M   'P 1'
#
loop_
_entity.id
_entity.type
_entity.pdbx_description
1 polymer ?
#
loop_
_entity_poly.entity_id
_entity_poly.type
_entity_poly.pdbx_seq_one_letter_code
_entity_poly.pdbx_strand_id
1 'polypeptide(L)'
;NSTTFDLTVTPGSGGGVVPVPLPPLVTINPVTVNEDGSFALDVTVTKDPLDPSVPDPTITVVLTGIPLDAVVTGAFFNTINNSWVTDAATISSGGVVVTPAENFSGPINFTVDAIATNIYLQQADNSGNAGVLNVTPVADLASIVMTTPGGDEDSAIPVNIALGLGDLNGTVNEQFQEPIVVTVGGGATLSGGTAMGGGVYHLTLAELAGLTVTSASNNGNDIPISIAVTTVEPANGDTQVTTYNSVIPVTPVADAPLITVFDVSGNEDTRIALTGLSALLVDTDGSETLSVTISGVLRGSILSAGANNGDGSWTIPVADLPLLTIKPPRNFSGDMELVFTAYSIEATGSSAMSSATIHVTVLPVADRVVVTPLPQSGNEGEAILLNLNIRPGDANGTRPGENPAETVSITLTGMTAGLVATASGGTITHAGGTTWTFTGSVAEANSLAIVSDGVTGSANIGVAVSMVDGISTSAPVNVTVPLTINAVADLTLTGTAVGEPLAGAGGNDTIDGFGGTDTITGGAGVDTIDAGDGDDTIMGGLGADIMTGGIGADTYIWQAIDILSGAVDTITDFAPAQNDVLDLSNLLTAFNPGGGDVISDFVNLSESAGNTAVQIDQTGSGSFTTSVATLSGVTGLDLALLYANGNLAA
;
A
#
# COMPACT_ATOMS: atom_id res chain seq x y z
N ASN A 1 52.86 91.35 -22.62
CA ASN A 1 52.65 92.73 -22.16
C ASN A 1 53.54 93.00 -20.96
N SER A 2 54.79 93.43 -21.18
CA SER A 2 55.66 93.90 -20.10
C SER A 2 55.55 95.41 -19.98
N THR A 3 55.16 95.90 -18.81
CA THR A 3 55.12 97.33 -18.49
C THR A 3 56.33 97.63 -17.61
N THR A 4 57.16 98.59 -18.01
CA THR A 4 58.29 99.08 -17.20
C THR A 4 57.83 100.27 -16.38
N PHE A 5 58.16 100.29 -15.09
CA PHE A 5 57.88 101.41 -14.19
C PHE A 5 59.18 102.10 -13.80
N ASP A 6 59.17 103.44 -13.81
CA ASP A 6 60.23 104.23 -13.18
C ASP A 6 59.95 104.36 -11.68
N LEU A 7 60.88 103.88 -10.87
CA LEU A 7 60.82 103.93 -9.41
C LEU A 7 61.70 105.08 -8.92
N THR A 8 61.07 106.14 -8.42
CA THR A 8 61.78 107.20 -7.70
C THR A 8 61.87 106.81 -6.23
N VAL A 9 63.06 106.38 -5.78
CA VAL A 9 63.33 106.12 -4.36
C VAL A 9 63.88 107.39 -3.71
N THR A 10 63.11 107.98 -2.80
CA THR A 10 63.59 109.04 -1.90
C THR A 10 64.02 108.39 -0.59
N PRO A 11 65.29 108.48 -0.16
CA PRO A 11 65.70 107.98 1.15
C PRO A 11 65.00 108.79 2.25
N GLY A 12 64.15 108.14 3.04
CA GLY A 12 63.60 108.71 4.26
C GLY A 12 64.73 108.93 5.28
N SER A 13 64.81 110.14 5.85
CA SER A 13 65.77 110.53 6.88
C SER A 13 65.42 109.95 8.26
N GLY A 14 65.42 108.62 8.38
CA GLY A 14 65.15 107.89 9.62
C GLY A 14 66.06 106.69 9.76
N GLY A 15 67.33 106.92 10.14
CA GLY A 15 68.28 105.88 10.54
C GLY A 15 67.98 105.30 11.93
N GLY A 16 66.76 104.83 12.16
CA GLY A 16 66.39 104.04 13.33
C GLY A 16 66.44 102.56 12.99
N VAL A 17 66.95 101.73 13.91
CA VAL A 17 66.90 100.27 13.78
C VAL A 17 65.44 99.87 13.60
N VAL A 18 65.09 99.29 12.45
CA VAL A 18 63.75 98.72 12.24
C VAL A 18 63.64 97.53 13.19
N PRO A 19 62.64 97.49 14.09
CA PRO A 19 62.51 96.39 15.04
C PRO A 19 62.27 95.09 14.27
N VAL A 20 63.13 94.11 14.48
CA VAL A 20 62.96 92.74 13.99
C VAL A 20 62.04 92.04 15.01
N PRO A 21 60.96 91.38 14.58
CA PRO A 21 60.15 90.59 15.50
C PRO A 21 60.99 89.47 16.12
N LEU A 22 60.58 88.97 17.27
CA LEU A 22 61.17 87.78 17.87
C LEU A 22 60.40 86.52 17.45
N PRO A 23 61.05 85.35 17.39
CA PRO A 23 60.36 84.09 17.11
C PRO A 23 59.20 83.85 18.06
N PRO A 24 57.99 83.50 17.58
CA PRO A 24 56.88 83.09 18.43
C PRO A 24 57.23 81.94 19.38
N LEU A 25 56.56 81.88 20.53
CA LEU A 25 56.64 80.73 21.43
C LEU A 25 55.61 79.68 21.01
N VAL A 26 56.07 78.46 20.72
CA VAL A 26 55.25 77.31 20.32
C VAL A 26 55.34 76.24 21.39
N THR A 27 54.20 75.79 21.90
CA THR A 27 54.06 74.63 22.79
C THR A 27 53.12 73.63 22.13
N ILE A 28 53.53 72.37 22.06
CA ILE A 28 52.73 71.27 21.52
C ILE A 28 52.62 70.19 22.59
N ASN A 29 51.40 69.77 22.92
CA ASN A 29 51.18 68.60 23.76
C ASN A 29 50.72 67.42 22.89
N PRO A 30 51.19 66.19 23.16
CA PRO A 30 50.65 65.00 22.50
C PRO A 30 49.16 64.84 22.80
N VAL A 31 48.39 64.49 21.78
CA VAL A 31 46.97 64.15 21.93
C VAL A 31 46.79 62.69 21.53
N THR A 32 46.04 61.92 22.33
CA THR A 32 45.63 60.55 22.00
C THR A 32 44.14 60.53 21.75
N VAL A 33 43.75 59.90 20.65
CA VAL A 33 42.42 60.03 20.06
C VAL A 33 41.99 58.72 19.42
N ASN A 34 40.69 58.48 19.28
CA ASN A 34 40.17 57.29 18.61
C ASN A 34 40.03 57.52 17.10
N GLU A 35 40.18 56.48 16.29
CA GLU A 35 40.12 56.52 14.82
C GLU A 35 38.82 57.13 14.25
N ASP A 36 37.67 56.89 14.89
CA ASP A 36 36.35 57.35 14.40
C ASP A 36 35.94 58.78 14.82
N GLY A 37 36.85 59.54 15.42
CA GLY A 37 36.52 60.84 16.01
C GLY A 37 37.17 62.04 15.34
N SER A 38 36.74 63.23 15.76
CA SER A 38 37.36 64.50 15.36
C SER A 38 37.98 65.17 16.58
N PHE A 39 39.21 65.67 16.45
CA PHE A 39 39.98 66.12 17.60
C PHE A 39 40.73 67.43 17.35
N ALA A 40 40.67 68.32 18.33
CA ALA A 40 41.43 69.56 18.29
C ALA A 40 42.93 69.28 18.56
N LEU A 41 43.80 69.94 17.80
CA LEU A 41 45.23 69.93 18.09
C LEU A 41 45.52 70.74 19.36
N ASP A 42 46.30 70.19 20.30
CA ASP A 42 46.76 70.91 21.48
C ASP A 42 48.09 71.63 21.17
N VAL A 43 47.97 72.73 20.43
CA VAL A 43 49.08 73.58 20.00
C VAL A 43 48.81 75.01 20.45
N THR A 44 49.67 75.55 21.32
CA THR A 44 49.61 76.94 21.76
C THR A 44 50.73 77.74 21.09
N VAL A 45 50.35 78.80 20.37
CA VAL A 45 51.27 79.74 19.71
C VAL A 45 51.02 81.14 20.26
N THR A 46 52.03 81.72 20.91
CA THR A 46 51.94 83.07 21.48
C THR A 46 53.07 83.95 20.99
N LYS A 47 52.86 85.28 20.98
CA LYS A 47 53.94 86.23 20.70
C LYS A 47 55.02 86.10 21.78
N ASP A 48 56.28 86.33 21.41
CA ASP A 48 57.32 86.49 22.42
C ASP A 48 56.98 87.73 23.28
N PRO A 49 56.87 87.61 24.62
CA PRO A 49 56.61 88.75 25.50
C PRO A 49 57.67 89.85 25.42
N LEU A 50 58.87 89.53 24.90
CA LEU A 50 59.98 90.45 24.72
C LEU A 50 60.07 91.03 23.30
N ASP A 51 59.11 90.72 22.40
CA ASP A 51 59.13 91.21 21.03
C ASP A 51 59.11 92.76 20.99
N PRO A 52 60.09 93.41 20.34
CA PRO A 52 60.19 94.87 20.29
C PRO A 52 59.25 95.52 19.27
N SER A 53 58.49 94.75 18.49
CA SER A 53 57.60 95.24 17.43
C SER A 53 56.37 95.94 18.00
N VAL A 54 56.07 97.15 17.48
CA VAL A 54 54.84 97.90 17.78
C VAL A 54 54.27 98.45 16.48
N PRO A 55 53.00 98.13 16.10
CA PRO A 55 52.08 97.20 16.77
C PRO A 55 52.57 95.74 16.72
N ASP A 56 51.93 94.88 17.52
CA ASP A 56 52.25 93.45 17.62
C ASP A 56 52.26 92.77 16.22
N PRO A 57 53.20 91.85 15.95
CA PRO A 57 53.27 91.16 14.68
C PRO A 57 52.09 90.21 14.48
N THR A 58 51.69 90.01 13.22
CA THR A 58 50.75 88.93 12.87
C THR A 58 51.50 87.61 12.84
N ILE A 59 50.96 86.58 13.49
CA ILE A 59 51.57 85.24 13.51
C ILE A 59 50.79 84.31 12.59
N THR A 60 51.45 83.86 11.53
CA THR A 60 50.96 82.80 10.65
C THR A 60 51.51 81.46 11.13
N VAL A 61 50.65 80.45 11.19
CA VAL A 61 51.02 79.09 11.59
C VAL A 61 50.85 78.16 10.40
N VAL A 62 51.89 77.38 10.10
CA VAL A 62 51.90 76.38 9.03
C VAL A 62 52.09 75.01 9.64
N LEU A 63 51.19 74.08 9.30
CA LEU A 63 51.23 72.69 9.72
C LEU A 63 51.60 71.82 8.52
N THR A 64 52.58 70.93 8.67
CA THR A 64 52.94 69.94 7.64
C THR A 64 52.97 68.53 8.25
N GLY A 65 52.76 67.49 7.43
CA GLY A 65 52.78 66.09 7.88
C GLY A 65 51.42 65.47 8.24
N ILE A 66 50.35 66.27 8.29
CA ILE A 66 48.98 65.74 8.38
C ILE A 66 48.61 65.05 7.05
N PRO A 67 48.15 63.78 7.06
CA PRO A 67 47.73 63.04 5.87
C PRO A 67 46.66 63.80 5.04
N LEU A 68 46.65 63.58 3.72
CA LEU A 68 45.77 64.31 2.81
C LEU A 68 44.31 63.81 2.85
N ASP A 69 44.11 62.57 3.27
CA ASP A 69 42.83 61.91 3.50
C ASP A 69 42.23 62.22 4.88
N ALA A 70 42.98 62.86 5.77
CA ALA A 70 42.43 63.43 6.99
C ALA A 70 41.63 64.71 6.67
N VAL A 71 40.48 64.88 7.33
CA VAL A 71 39.68 66.10 7.24
C VAL A 71 40.20 67.09 8.29
N VAL A 72 40.70 68.24 7.83
CA VAL A 72 41.15 69.32 8.72
C VAL A 72 40.22 70.51 8.60
N THR A 73 39.71 70.99 9.73
CA THR A 73 38.92 72.22 9.84
C THR A 73 39.66 73.27 10.66
N GLY A 74 39.35 74.56 10.48
CA GLY A 74 40.03 75.66 11.18
C GLY A 74 41.41 76.06 10.61
N ALA A 75 41.83 75.44 9.51
CA ALA A 75 43.01 75.82 8.74
C ALA A 75 42.72 75.77 7.24
N PHE A 76 43.40 76.61 6.46
CA PHE A 76 43.32 76.64 5.01
C PHE A 76 44.37 75.72 4.38
N PHE A 77 43.98 74.82 3.47
CA PHE A 77 44.93 73.95 2.79
C PHE A 77 45.67 74.67 1.65
N ASN A 78 47.00 74.69 1.73
CA ASN A 78 47.87 75.18 0.68
C ASN A 78 48.36 74.02 -0.20
N THR A 79 47.80 73.95 -1.41
CA THR A 79 48.08 72.88 -2.39
C THR A 79 49.48 72.92 -3.00
N ILE A 80 50.21 74.03 -2.87
CA ILE A 80 51.53 74.20 -3.49
C ILE A 80 52.62 73.46 -2.71
N ASN A 81 52.49 73.40 -1.38
CA ASN A 81 53.49 72.84 -0.48
C ASN A 81 52.92 71.79 0.49
N ASN A 82 51.68 71.34 0.27
CA ASN A 82 51.00 70.32 1.05
C ASN A 82 50.97 70.63 2.56
N SER A 83 50.61 71.88 2.87
CA SER A 83 50.59 72.40 4.24
C SER A 83 49.25 73.03 4.59
N TRP A 84 48.90 73.03 5.87
CA TRP A 84 47.71 73.71 6.39
C TRP A 84 48.12 75.02 7.04
N VAL A 85 47.48 76.11 6.68
CA VAL A 85 47.82 77.46 7.14
C VAL A 85 46.69 78.02 7.99
N THR A 86 47.01 78.53 9.18
CA THR A 86 46.06 79.17 10.10
C THR A 86 46.72 80.34 10.83
N ASP A 87 45.98 81.01 11.72
CA ASP A 87 46.53 82.03 12.60
C ASP A 87 46.75 81.51 14.03
N ALA A 88 47.59 82.21 14.79
CA ALA A 88 47.92 81.82 16.16
C ALA A 88 46.70 81.79 17.10
N ALA A 89 45.67 82.62 16.88
CA ALA A 89 44.48 82.65 17.74
C ALA A 89 43.60 81.43 17.53
N THR A 90 43.43 81.01 16.27
CA THR A 90 42.61 79.87 15.88
C THR A 90 43.20 78.57 16.38
N ILE A 91 44.51 78.35 16.19
CA ILE A 91 45.14 77.11 16.67
C ILE A 91 45.24 77.06 18.20
N SER A 92 45.59 78.18 18.86
CA SER A 92 45.75 78.23 20.32
C SER A 92 44.44 78.15 21.10
N SER A 93 43.30 78.32 20.44
CA SER A 93 41.97 78.12 21.03
C SER A 93 41.42 76.71 20.77
N GLY A 94 42.21 75.81 20.17
CA GLY A 94 41.77 74.48 19.76
C GLY A 94 40.86 74.50 18.52
N GLY A 95 40.88 75.58 17.75
CA GLY A 95 40.05 75.76 16.56
C GLY A 95 40.49 74.93 15.36
N VAL A 96 41.70 74.37 15.35
CA VAL A 96 42.15 73.44 14.32
C VAL A 96 41.81 72.01 14.74
N VAL A 97 40.86 71.40 14.04
CA VAL A 97 40.37 70.05 14.31
C VAL A 97 40.77 69.13 13.17
N VAL A 98 41.36 67.98 13.52
CA VAL A 98 41.73 66.91 12.60
C VAL A 98 40.83 65.71 12.86
N THR A 99 40.17 65.25 11.81
CA THR A 99 39.50 63.95 11.74
C THR A 99 40.40 63.06 10.90
N PRO A 100 41.02 62.01 11.47
CA PRO A 100 41.73 61.01 10.68
C PRO A 100 40.82 60.43 9.58
N ALA A 101 41.40 59.80 8.56
CA ALA A 101 40.59 58.97 7.67
C ALA A 101 39.88 57.89 8.51
N GLU A 102 38.66 57.51 8.13
CA GLU A 102 37.84 56.52 8.87
C GLU A 102 38.56 55.18 9.11
N ASN A 103 39.65 54.91 8.40
CA ASN A 103 40.41 53.67 8.45
C ASN A 103 41.91 53.92 8.77
N PHE A 104 42.26 54.99 9.50
CA PHE A 104 43.63 55.22 9.94
C PHE A 104 43.86 55.04 11.45
N SER A 105 44.71 54.06 11.81
CA SER A 105 45.27 53.92 13.15
C SER A 105 46.79 54.09 13.18
N GLY A 106 47.29 54.71 14.25
CA GLY A 106 48.72 54.95 14.48
C GLY A 106 49.11 56.43 14.67
N PRO A 107 50.41 56.73 14.74
CA PRO A 107 50.87 58.10 14.99
C PRO A 107 50.82 58.95 13.71
N ILE A 108 50.07 60.05 13.76
CA ILE A 108 50.17 61.15 12.79
C ILE A 108 51.24 62.11 13.28
N ASN A 109 52.40 62.06 12.62
CA ASN A 109 53.51 62.98 12.90
C ASN A 109 53.33 64.25 12.07
N PHE A 110 53.30 65.40 12.72
CA PHE A 110 53.20 66.70 12.07
C PHE A 110 54.26 67.68 12.60
N THR A 111 54.49 68.77 11.88
CA THR A 111 55.34 69.87 12.34
C THR A 111 54.59 71.19 12.32
N VAL A 112 54.93 72.08 13.26
CA VAL A 112 54.35 73.42 13.40
C VAL A 112 55.44 74.46 13.18
N ASP A 113 55.22 75.30 12.18
CA ASP A 113 56.03 76.48 11.89
C ASP A 113 55.23 77.74 12.21
N ALA A 114 55.72 78.57 13.12
CA ALA A 114 55.09 79.85 13.48
C ALA A 114 55.95 81.02 13.01
N ILE A 115 55.39 81.88 12.16
CA ILE A 115 56.10 82.99 11.52
C ILE A 115 55.46 84.30 11.97
N ALA A 116 56.20 85.09 12.77
CA ALA A 116 55.80 86.45 13.11
C ALA A 116 56.19 87.42 11.99
N THR A 117 55.23 88.19 11.48
CA THR A 117 55.46 89.25 10.48
C THR A 117 54.98 90.59 11.02
N ASN A 118 55.86 91.58 11.09
CA ASN A 118 55.49 92.93 11.53
C ASN A 118 55.06 93.84 10.35
N ILE A 119 54.61 95.06 10.66
CA ILE A 119 54.16 96.04 9.65
C ILE A 119 55.25 96.52 8.69
N TYR A 120 56.52 96.24 9.00
CA TYR A 120 57.68 96.54 8.17
C TYR A 120 58.12 95.35 7.31
N LEU A 121 57.33 94.28 7.28
CA LEU A 121 57.59 93.04 6.53
C LEU A 121 58.84 92.27 7.00
N GLN A 122 59.34 92.56 8.20
CA GLN A 122 60.38 91.74 8.81
C GLN A 122 59.74 90.50 9.45
N GLN A 123 60.45 89.39 9.37
CA GLN A 123 59.97 88.09 9.83
C GLN A 123 60.93 87.46 10.83
N ALA A 124 60.37 86.72 11.77
CA ALA A 124 61.10 85.79 12.63
C ALA A 124 60.29 84.49 12.74
N ASP A 125 60.98 83.37 12.63
CA ASP A 125 60.41 82.04 12.56
C ASP A 125 60.77 81.21 13.80
N ASN A 126 59.77 80.48 14.30
CA ASN A 126 59.98 79.32 15.15
C ASN A 126 59.44 78.11 14.40
N SER A 127 60.35 77.39 13.74
CA SER A 127 60.04 76.32 12.80
C SER A 127 60.55 74.96 13.26
N GLY A 128 59.93 73.89 12.76
CA GLY A 128 60.32 72.51 12.99
C GLY A 128 59.84 71.93 14.33
N ASN A 129 58.84 72.54 14.98
CA ASN A 129 58.29 72.03 16.23
C ASN A 129 57.50 70.75 15.94
N ALA A 130 58.01 69.60 16.38
CA ALA A 130 57.39 68.30 16.13
C ALA A 130 56.20 68.05 17.06
N GLY A 131 55.08 67.63 16.48
CA GLY A 131 53.87 67.17 17.17
C GLY A 131 53.50 65.75 16.75
N VAL A 132 52.83 65.03 17.65
CA VAL A 132 52.28 63.70 17.36
C VAL A 132 50.84 63.66 17.83
N LEU A 133 49.95 63.24 16.94
CA LEU A 133 48.59 62.85 17.23
C LEU A 133 48.53 61.32 17.19
N ASN A 134 48.32 60.67 18.33
CA ASN A 134 48.24 59.22 18.43
C ASN A 134 46.80 58.78 18.20
N VAL A 135 46.54 58.10 17.08
CA VAL A 135 45.22 57.55 16.77
C VAL A 135 45.16 56.08 17.25
N THR A 136 44.31 55.79 18.22
CA THR A 136 44.09 54.44 18.77
C THR A 136 43.06 53.72 17.91
N PRO A 137 43.36 52.48 17.49
CA PRO A 137 42.43 51.71 16.67
C PRO A 137 41.17 51.30 17.45
N VAL A 138 40.06 51.14 16.75
CA VAL A 138 38.74 50.78 17.27
C VAL A 138 38.18 49.66 16.40
N ALA A 139 37.50 48.67 16.98
CA ALA A 139 36.90 47.60 16.19
C ALA A 139 35.62 48.07 15.47
N ASP A 140 35.52 47.76 14.19
CA ASP A 140 34.42 48.08 13.30
C ASP A 140 33.41 46.96 13.16
N LEU A 141 32.22 47.32 12.68
CA LEU A 141 31.21 46.33 12.33
C LEU A 141 31.65 45.53 11.09
N ALA A 142 31.71 44.21 11.20
CA ALA A 142 31.83 43.33 10.05
C ALA A 142 30.65 43.51 9.07
N SER A 143 30.93 43.41 7.77
CA SER A 143 29.90 43.17 6.76
C SER A 143 29.56 41.67 6.70
N ILE A 144 28.27 41.35 6.73
CA ILE A 144 27.77 39.98 6.61
C ILE A 144 26.86 39.93 5.38
N VAL A 145 27.23 39.11 4.40
CA VAL A 145 26.38 38.79 3.25
C VAL A 145 26.06 37.31 3.27
N MET A 146 24.77 37.00 3.38
CA MET A 146 24.28 35.62 3.30
C MET A 146 23.48 35.45 2.02
N THR A 147 23.73 34.37 1.28
CA THR A 147 22.88 33.93 0.19
C THR A 147 22.54 32.45 0.34
N THR A 148 21.30 32.09 0.03
CA THR A 148 20.85 30.70 -0.01
C THR A 148 19.85 30.54 -1.17
N PRO A 149 19.94 29.45 -1.96
CA PRO A 149 18.94 29.16 -2.98
C PRO A 149 17.61 28.66 -2.40
N GLY A 150 17.55 28.38 -1.10
CA GLY A 150 16.49 27.54 -0.53
C GLY A 150 16.63 26.08 -0.96
N GLY A 151 15.72 25.24 -0.52
CA GLY A 151 15.67 23.84 -0.94
C GLY A 151 14.53 23.08 -0.30
N ASP A 152 14.43 21.81 -0.67
CA ASP A 152 13.43 20.90 -0.14
C ASP A 152 13.69 20.60 1.34
N GLU A 153 12.63 20.36 2.10
CA GLU A 153 12.77 19.84 3.46
C GLU A 153 13.49 18.47 3.47
N ASP A 154 14.03 18.11 4.63
CA ASP A 154 14.83 16.88 4.87
C ASP A 154 16.10 16.75 4.02
N SER A 155 16.37 17.76 3.20
CA SER A 155 17.54 17.85 2.35
C SER A 155 18.53 18.89 2.88
N ALA A 156 19.80 18.73 2.50
CA ALA A 156 20.83 19.71 2.84
C ALA A 156 20.69 20.96 1.94
N ILE A 157 20.40 22.10 2.54
CA ILE A 157 20.27 23.40 1.89
C ILE A 157 21.58 24.19 2.04
N PRO A 158 22.24 24.60 0.95
CA PRO A 158 23.46 25.41 1.02
C PRO A 158 23.23 26.78 1.68
N VAL A 159 24.15 27.16 2.56
CA VAL A 159 24.18 28.46 3.25
C VAL A 159 25.52 29.13 2.97
N ASN A 160 25.53 30.12 2.09
CA ASN A 160 26.76 30.81 1.69
C ASN A 160 26.89 32.11 2.50
N ILE A 161 27.82 32.13 3.45
CA ILE A 161 28.12 33.29 4.29
C ILE A 161 29.45 33.89 3.83
N ALA A 162 29.42 35.15 3.40
CA ALA A 162 30.60 35.94 3.11
C ALA A 162 30.74 37.04 4.17
N LEU A 163 31.95 37.15 4.74
CA LEU A 163 32.30 38.14 5.75
C LEU A 163 33.32 39.12 5.18
N GLY A 164 33.22 40.39 5.56
CA GLY A 164 34.22 41.41 5.26
C GLY A 164 34.49 42.29 6.48
N LEU A 165 35.74 42.72 6.64
CA LEU A 165 36.18 43.64 7.69
C LEU A 165 35.95 45.11 7.29
N GLY A 166 35.83 45.99 8.27
CA GLY A 166 35.63 47.43 8.07
C GLY A 166 36.94 48.15 7.74
N ASP A 167 37.97 47.90 8.54
CA ASP A 167 39.31 48.46 8.38
C ASP A 167 40.34 47.43 7.89
N LEU A 168 41.14 47.83 6.90
CA LEU A 168 42.24 47.07 6.32
C LEU A 168 43.53 47.89 6.09
N ASN A 169 43.58 49.15 6.55
CA ASN A 169 44.71 50.06 6.31
C ASN A 169 45.31 50.70 7.57
N GLY A 170 45.01 50.15 8.76
CA GLY A 170 45.77 50.35 9.99
C GLY A 170 47.18 49.73 10.00
N THR A 171 47.92 50.00 11.09
CA THR A 171 49.25 49.38 11.33
C THR A 171 49.16 47.89 11.71
N VAL A 172 48.03 47.49 12.27
CA VAL A 172 47.56 46.11 12.43
C VAL A 172 46.13 46.12 11.93
N ASN A 173 45.79 45.21 11.01
CA ASN A 173 44.42 45.14 10.48
C ASN A 173 43.53 44.37 11.46
N GLU A 174 42.25 44.73 11.44
CA GLU A 174 41.20 43.99 12.14
C GLU A 174 41.21 42.50 11.81
N GLN A 175 40.68 41.70 12.72
CA GLN A 175 40.50 40.27 12.52
C GLN A 175 39.11 39.83 12.95
N PHE A 176 38.61 38.77 12.33
CA PHE A 176 37.46 38.06 12.87
C PHE A 176 37.90 37.25 14.09
N GLN A 177 37.17 37.41 15.19
CA GLN A 177 37.35 36.61 16.38
C GLN A 177 36.47 35.35 16.30
N GLU A 178 37.08 34.18 16.37
CA GLU A 178 36.37 32.90 16.46
C GLU A 178 35.94 32.61 17.91
N PRO A 179 34.78 31.93 18.12
CA PRO A 179 33.93 31.35 17.08
C PRO A 179 32.93 32.35 16.47
N ILE A 180 32.55 32.11 15.22
CA ILE A 180 31.36 32.69 14.61
C ILE A 180 30.14 31.97 15.19
N VAL A 181 29.20 32.70 15.76
CA VAL A 181 28.02 32.13 16.40
C VAL A 181 26.88 32.11 15.39
N VAL A 182 26.44 30.92 14.98
CA VAL A 182 25.29 30.75 14.10
C VAL A 182 24.19 30.05 14.87
N THR A 183 23.00 30.65 14.90
CA THR A 183 21.82 30.07 15.53
C THR A 183 20.79 29.75 14.46
N VAL A 184 20.36 28.48 14.39
CA VAL A 184 19.27 28.02 13.52
C VAL A 184 18.05 27.65 14.36
N GLY A 185 16.87 28.10 13.93
CA GLY A 185 15.59 27.83 14.57
C GLY A 185 14.93 26.53 14.09
N GLY A 186 13.73 26.24 14.61
CA GLY A 186 12.86 25.19 14.07
C GLY A 186 13.37 23.75 14.24
N GLY A 187 14.38 23.51 15.09
CA GLY A 187 14.98 22.18 15.24
C GLY A 187 15.94 21.80 14.10
N ALA A 188 16.24 22.73 13.19
CA ALA A 188 17.18 22.53 12.11
C ALA A 188 18.61 22.25 12.61
N THR A 189 19.41 21.61 11.75
CA THR A 189 20.79 21.22 12.05
C THR A 189 21.76 21.75 11.02
N LEU A 190 22.96 22.16 11.46
CA LEU A 190 24.04 22.59 10.57
C LEU A 190 25.01 21.45 10.32
N SER A 191 25.58 21.39 9.11
CA SER A 191 26.58 20.38 8.73
C SER A 191 27.98 20.65 9.29
N GLY A 192 28.23 21.83 9.85
CA GLY A 192 29.52 22.25 10.39
C GLY A 192 29.41 22.98 11.73
N GLY A 193 30.54 23.10 12.42
CA GLY A 193 30.64 23.73 13.74
C GLY A 193 30.34 22.81 14.92
N THR A 194 30.61 23.32 16.11
CA THR A 194 30.31 22.65 17.37
C THR A 194 28.93 23.07 17.88
N ALA A 195 28.01 22.12 17.98
CA ALA A 195 26.66 22.36 18.52
C ALA A 195 26.71 22.62 20.04
N MET A 196 26.11 23.74 20.47
CA MET A 196 26.04 24.16 21.87
C MET A 196 24.67 23.86 22.52
N GLY A 197 23.72 23.36 21.72
CA GLY A 197 22.33 23.11 22.13
C GLY A 197 21.40 24.27 21.78
N GLY A 198 20.09 23.99 21.72
CA GLY A 198 19.07 25.01 21.42
C GLY A 198 19.18 25.65 20.02
N GLY A 199 19.81 24.96 19.06
CA GLY A 199 20.04 25.47 17.70
C GLY A 199 21.27 26.38 17.55
N VAL A 200 22.06 26.59 18.60
CA VAL A 200 23.27 27.43 18.57
C VAL A 200 24.49 26.60 18.19
N TYR A 201 25.29 27.10 17.25
CA TYR A 201 26.52 26.51 16.77
C TYR A 201 27.68 27.51 16.84
N HIS A 202 28.85 27.02 17.24
CA HIS A 202 30.10 27.75 17.17
C HIS A 202 30.92 27.24 15.99
N LEU A 203 31.18 28.11 15.01
CA LEU A 203 31.90 27.78 13.79
C LEU A 203 33.26 28.49 13.74
N THR A 204 34.25 27.82 13.19
CA THR A 204 35.48 28.45 12.69
C THR A 204 35.22 29.09 11.33
N LEU A 205 36.08 30.02 10.90
CA LEU A 205 36.00 30.66 9.59
C LEU A 205 36.10 29.64 8.45
N ALA A 206 36.88 28.56 8.64
CA ALA A 206 37.03 27.50 7.65
C ALA A 206 35.73 26.69 7.45
N GLU A 207 34.93 26.52 8.51
CA GLU A 207 33.67 25.76 8.48
C GLU A 207 32.51 26.53 7.82
N LEU A 208 32.68 27.83 7.55
CA LEU A 208 31.73 28.58 6.73
C LEU A 208 31.72 28.10 5.27
N ALA A 209 32.83 27.53 4.80
CA ALA A 209 32.93 27.04 3.43
C ALA A 209 32.15 25.73 3.25
N GLY A 210 31.15 25.74 2.36
CA GLY A 210 30.33 24.56 2.08
C GLY A 210 29.31 24.23 3.17
N LEU A 211 29.03 25.18 4.08
CA LEU A 211 28.04 25.02 5.13
C LEU A 211 26.65 24.74 4.53
N THR A 212 25.96 23.76 5.12
CA THR A 212 24.57 23.44 4.79
C THR A 212 23.73 23.41 6.07
N VAL A 213 22.44 23.68 5.91
CA VAL A 213 21.43 23.46 6.94
C VAL A 213 20.45 22.38 6.48
N THR A 214 19.96 21.55 7.39
CA THR A 214 18.86 20.62 7.15
C THR A 214 17.74 20.96 8.11
N SER A 215 16.50 21.01 7.63
CA SER A 215 15.31 21.24 8.47
C SER A 215 15.15 20.14 9.53
N ALA A 216 14.24 20.35 10.47
CA ALA A 216 13.77 19.22 11.28
C ALA A 216 13.04 18.23 10.37
N SER A 217 13.09 16.93 10.71
CA SER A 217 12.40 15.88 9.97
C SER A 217 10.93 16.24 9.78
N ASN A 218 10.43 16.16 8.54
CA ASN A 218 9.01 16.31 8.22
C ASN A 218 8.48 17.70 8.68
N ASN A 219 9.24 18.75 8.39
CA ASN A 219 8.94 20.13 8.72
C ASN A 219 9.35 21.07 7.56
N GLY A 220 8.33 21.54 6.84
CA GLY A 220 8.43 22.39 5.68
C GLY A 220 8.47 23.89 5.98
N ASN A 221 8.51 24.30 7.26
CA ASN A 221 8.61 25.72 7.61
C ASN A 221 9.99 26.31 7.29
N ASP A 222 10.01 27.55 6.81
CA ASP A 222 11.24 28.34 6.64
C ASP A 222 12.07 28.38 7.94
N ILE A 223 13.38 28.19 7.81
CA ILE A 223 14.29 28.09 8.95
C ILE A 223 14.80 29.49 9.33
N PRO A 224 14.48 30.02 10.53
CA PRO A 224 15.09 31.26 11.00
C PRO A 224 16.58 31.06 11.26
N ILE A 225 17.42 31.98 10.80
CA ILE A 225 18.87 31.95 11.04
C ILE A 225 19.37 33.30 11.56
N SER A 226 20.23 33.25 12.57
CA SER A 226 20.94 34.40 13.13
C SER A 226 22.44 34.13 13.11
N ILE A 227 23.22 35.07 12.59
CA ILE A 227 24.68 35.00 12.48
C ILE A 227 25.25 36.16 13.29
N ALA A 228 26.05 35.87 14.32
CA ALA A 228 26.79 36.86 15.08
C ALA A 228 28.29 36.67 14.85
N VAL A 229 28.92 37.74 14.38
CA VAL A 229 30.37 37.83 14.08
C VAL A 229 30.97 38.85 15.01
N THR A 230 32.06 38.50 15.67
CA THR A 230 32.85 39.44 16.47
C THR A 230 34.08 39.83 15.67
N THR A 231 34.32 41.12 15.49
CA THR A 231 35.61 41.67 15.03
C THR A 231 36.41 42.08 16.25
N VAL A 232 37.73 41.97 16.13
CA VAL A 232 38.67 42.38 17.17
C VAL A 232 39.79 43.18 16.55
N GLU A 233 40.17 44.25 17.23
CA GLU A 233 41.38 44.99 16.97
C GLU A 233 42.54 44.35 17.74
N PRO A 234 43.52 43.69 17.09
CA PRO A 234 44.57 42.99 17.82
C PRO A 234 45.53 43.92 18.58
N ALA A 235 45.61 45.20 18.19
CA ALA A 235 46.51 46.15 18.83
C ALA A 235 46.10 46.51 20.27
N ASN A 236 44.82 46.48 20.61
CA ASN A 236 44.31 46.85 21.94
C ASN A 236 43.24 45.91 22.52
N GLY A 237 42.74 44.95 21.73
CA GLY A 237 41.71 43.99 22.14
C GLY A 237 40.30 44.56 22.16
N ASP A 238 40.05 45.71 21.53
CA ASP A 238 38.70 46.24 21.35
C ASP A 238 37.88 45.32 20.43
N THR A 239 36.57 45.22 20.66
CA THR A 239 35.72 44.26 19.95
C THR A 239 34.37 44.85 19.59
N GLN A 240 33.88 44.50 18.41
CA GLN A 240 32.55 44.87 17.93
C GLN A 240 31.81 43.60 17.50
N VAL A 241 30.48 43.55 17.71
CA VAL A 241 29.65 42.41 17.29
C VAL A 241 28.63 42.86 16.26
N THR A 242 28.66 42.25 15.07
CA THR A 242 27.61 42.40 14.07
C THR A 242 26.68 41.19 14.12
N THR A 243 25.36 41.43 14.16
CA THR A 243 24.34 40.38 14.05
C THR A 243 23.54 40.53 12.77
N TYR A 244 23.38 39.44 12.03
CA TYR A 244 22.56 39.35 10.82
C TYR A 244 21.47 38.29 11.02
N ASN A 245 20.22 38.66 10.76
CA ASN A 245 19.07 37.75 10.85
C ASN A 245 18.46 37.56 9.47
N SER A 246 18.10 36.33 9.13
CA SER A 246 17.43 35.99 7.89
C SER A 246 16.52 34.76 8.09
N VAL A 247 15.84 34.37 7.02
CA VAL A 247 15.09 33.11 6.93
C VAL A 247 15.60 32.34 5.72
N ILE A 248 15.73 31.02 5.85
CA ILE A 248 16.10 30.11 4.78
C ILE A 248 14.81 29.53 4.23
N PRO A 249 14.46 29.80 2.96
CA PRO A 249 13.25 29.25 2.36
C PRO A 249 13.32 27.73 2.29
N VAL A 250 12.30 27.06 2.82
CA VAL A 250 12.13 25.61 2.72
C VAL A 250 10.94 25.33 1.80
N THR A 251 11.09 24.37 0.89
CA THR A 251 10.00 23.87 0.06
C THR A 251 9.46 22.60 0.72
N PRO A 252 8.21 22.59 1.19
CA PRO A 252 7.58 21.39 1.73
C PRO A 252 7.50 20.27 0.69
N VAL A 253 7.78 19.04 1.13
CA VAL A 253 7.76 17.80 0.38
C VAL A 253 6.96 16.76 1.16
N ALA A 254 5.89 16.26 0.53
CA ALA A 254 5.03 15.27 1.14
C ALA A 254 5.77 13.97 1.53
N ASP A 255 5.48 13.47 2.73
CA ASP A 255 5.94 12.23 3.33
C ASP A 255 4.95 11.09 3.15
N ALA A 256 5.44 9.87 2.93
CA ALA A 256 4.55 8.72 2.76
C ALA A 256 3.69 8.48 4.02
N PRO A 257 2.35 8.46 3.92
CA PRO A 257 1.48 8.25 5.08
C PRO A 257 1.70 6.88 5.75
N LEU A 258 1.49 6.80 7.05
CA LEU A 258 1.47 5.53 7.77
C LEU A 258 0.08 4.88 7.66
N ILE A 259 0.02 3.64 7.18
CA ILE A 259 -1.24 2.89 7.00
C ILE A 259 -1.27 1.58 7.80
N THR A 260 -2.47 1.16 8.20
CA THR A 260 -2.74 -0.16 8.77
C THR A 260 -3.91 -0.79 8.03
N VAL A 261 -3.76 -2.06 7.63
CA VAL A 261 -4.80 -2.87 6.99
C VAL A 261 -4.85 -4.27 7.61
N PHE A 262 -6.01 -4.92 7.50
CA PHE A 262 -6.21 -6.29 7.95
C PHE A 262 -7.08 -7.03 6.94
N ASP A 263 -6.81 -8.32 6.75
CA ASP A 263 -7.72 -9.21 6.03
C ASP A 263 -8.99 -9.43 6.86
N VAL A 264 -10.12 -9.55 6.16
CA VAL A 264 -11.43 -9.69 6.79
C VAL A 264 -12.25 -10.76 6.10
N SER A 265 -13.18 -11.35 6.83
CA SER A 265 -14.13 -12.31 6.30
C SER A 265 -15.55 -11.98 6.77
N GLY A 266 -16.53 -12.30 5.96
CA GLY A 266 -17.93 -12.20 6.37
C GLY A 266 -18.85 -12.88 5.37
N ASN A 267 -20.11 -13.05 5.77
CA ASN A 267 -21.08 -13.75 4.96
C ASN A 267 -21.51 -12.90 3.75
N GLU A 268 -21.78 -13.57 2.63
CA GLU A 268 -22.46 -12.92 1.51
C GLU A 268 -23.81 -12.33 1.92
N ASP A 269 -24.33 -11.43 1.06
CA ASP A 269 -25.56 -10.65 1.27
C ASP A 269 -25.62 -9.75 2.52
N THR A 270 -24.60 -9.83 3.38
CA THR A 270 -24.43 -8.97 4.54
C THR A 270 -23.35 -7.91 4.32
N ARG A 271 -23.24 -6.96 5.24
CA ARG A 271 -22.13 -6.00 5.25
C ARG A 271 -20.96 -6.62 5.99
N ILE A 272 -19.80 -6.64 5.35
CA ILE A 272 -18.53 -7.07 5.91
C ILE A 272 -17.78 -5.83 6.39
N ALA A 273 -17.39 -5.81 7.66
CA ALA A 273 -16.65 -4.68 8.23
C ALA A 273 -15.18 -4.75 7.81
N LEU A 274 -14.65 -3.64 7.29
CA LEU A 274 -13.23 -3.47 6.98
C LEU A 274 -12.52 -2.98 8.25
N THR A 275 -12.46 -3.84 9.27
CA THR A 275 -12.02 -3.47 10.62
C THR A 275 -10.53 -3.16 10.68
N GLY A 276 -10.17 -2.12 11.45
CA GLY A 276 -8.77 -1.79 11.75
C GLY A 276 -8.06 -0.97 10.67
N LEU A 277 -8.79 -0.44 9.68
CA LEU A 277 -8.23 0.50 8.71
C LEU A 277 -7.84 1.83 9.37
N SER A 278 -6.61 2.28 9.10
CA SER A 278 -6.14 3.60 9.52
C SER A 278 -5.18 4.18 8.49
N ALA A 279 -5.19 5.51 8.34
CA ALA A 279 -4.19 6.29 7.63
C ALA A 279 -3.86 7.54 8.45
N LEU A 280 -2.57 7.84 8.63
CA LEU A 280 -2.08 8.97 9.40
C LEU A 280 -0.96 9.67 8.64
N LEU A 281 -0.93 11.00 8.71
CA LEU A 281 0.20 11.79 8.23
C LEU A 281 1.40 11.59 9.17
N VAL A 282 2.59 11.68 8.60
CA VAL A 282 3.87 11.58 9.32
C VAL A 282 4.47 12.97 9.56
N ASP A 283 4.00 13.96 8.79
CA ASP A 283 4.23 15.39 8.97
C ASP A 283 4.03 15.88 10.41
N THR A 284 4.93 16.78 10.82
CA THR A 284 4.98 17.35 12.17
C THR A 284 4.52 18.80 12.25
N ASP A 285 4.36 19.49 11.13
CA ASP A 285 4.01 20.91 11.09
C ASP A 285 2.62 21.22 10.52
N GLY A 286 1.94 20.21 9.97
CA GLY A 286 0.57 20.30 9.48
C GLY A 286 0.44 20.87 8.07
N SER A 287 1.52 20.91 7.31
CA SER A 287 1.56 21.32 5.89
C SER A 287 0.83 20.34 4.96
N GLU A 288 0.71 19.08 5.38
CA GLU A 288 0.14 18.02 4.55
C GLU A 288 -1.38 17.85 4.67
N THR A 289 -1.99 17.42 3.57
CA THR A 289 -3.38 16.95 3.54
C THR A 289 -3.47 15.46 3.20
N LEU A 290 -4.32 14.73 3.93
CA LEU A 290 -4.51 13.29 3.74
C LEU A 290 -5.71 12.99 2.83
N SER A 291 -5.51 12.14 1.83
CA SER A 291 -6.55 11.58 0.98
C SER A 291 -6.44 10.06 0.93
N VAL A 292 -7.58 9.35 0.88
CA VAL A 292 -7.62 7.89 0.88
C VAL A 292 -8.50 7.36 -0.22
N THR A 293 -8.02 6.34 -0.90
CA THR A 293 -8.76 5.61 -1.93
C THR A 293 -8.73 4.10 -1.67
N ILE A 294 -9.81 3.43 -2.05
CA ILE A 294 -9.89 1.97 -2.12
C ILE A 294 -10.23 1.60 -3.57
N SER A 295 -9.36 0.84 -4.22
CA SER A 295 -9.61 0.30 -5.57
C SER A 295 -9.79 -1.22 -5.54
N GLY A 296 -10.19 -1.81 -6.68
CA GLY A 296 -10.55 -3.23 -6.76
C GLY A 296 -11.98 -3.52 -6.29
N VAL A 297 -12.80 -2.50 -6.01
CA VAL A 297 -14.19 -2.70 -5.57
C VAL A 297 -15.01 -3.27 -6.74
N LEU A 298 -15.43 -4.53 -6.60
CA LEU A 298 -16.19 -5.23 -7.63
C LEU A 298 -17.48 -4.50 -8.01
N ARG A 299 -17.88 -4.63 -9.28
CA ARG A 299 -19.13 -4.04 -9.77
C ARG A 299 -20.33 -4.68 -9.05
N GLY A 300 -21.13 -3.83 -8.42
CA GLY A 300 -22.28 -4.26 -7.61
C GLY A 300 -22.00 -4.27 -6.11
N SER A 301 -20.73 -4.19 -5.70
CA SER A 301 -20.36 -3.92 -4.32
C SER A 301 -20.62 -2.46 -3.94
N ILE A 302 -20.94 -2.23 -2.67
CA ILE A 302 -21.24 -0.90 -2.14
C ILE A 302 -20.53 -0.69 -0.79
N LEU A 303 -19.63 0.29 -0.73
CA LEU A 303 -19.05 0.74 0.53
C LEU A 303 -20.06 1.56 1.33
N SER A 304 -20.00 1.51 2.66
CA SER A 304 -20.90 2.29 3.54
C SER A 304 -20.64 3.80 3.52
N ALA A 305 -19.46 4.22 3.07
CA ALA A 305 -19.06 5.60 3.00
C ALA A 305 -18.13 5.83 1.79
N GLY A 306 -17.90 7.11 1.48
CA GLY A 306 -17.09 7.54 0.35
C GLY A 306 -17.85 7.73 -0.96
N ALA A 307 -17.12 8.22 -1.95
CA ALA A 307 -17.62 8.50 -3.29
C ALA A 307 -17.06 7.49 -4.29
N ASN A 308 -17.93 6.85 -5.06
CA ASN A 308 -17.55 5.96 -6.15
C ASN A 308 -17.08 6.79 -7.36
N ASN A 309 -15.85 6.54 -7.83
CA ASN A 309 -15.24 7.27 -8.94
C ASN A 309 -15.64 6.73 -10.32
N GLY A 310 -16.38 5.62 -10.38
CA GLY A 310 -16.94 5.04 -11.60
C GLY A 310 -16.05 4.01 -12.30
N ASP A 311 -14.83 3.79 -11.83
CA ASP A 311 -13.81 2.90 -12.39
C ASP A 311 -13.46 1.71 -11.46
N GLY A 312 -14.25 1.49 -10.40
CA GLY A 312 -13.97 0.48 -9.36
C GLY A 312 -13.11 1.01 -8.22
N SER A 313 -12.73 2.30 -8.25
CA SER A 313 -12.14 3.00 -7.11
C SER A 313 -13.16 3.86 -6.37
N TRP A 314 -12.94 4.02 -5.07
CA TRP A 314 -13.72 4.86 -4.18
C TRP A 314 -12.81 5.80 -3.40
N THR A 315 -13.20 7.05 -3.30
CA THR A 315 -12.53 8.04 -2.44
C THR A 315 -13.21 8.06 -1.08
N ILE A 316 -12.46 7.79 -0.01
CA ILE A 316 -13.01 7.57 1.35
C ILE A 316 -12.59 8.72 2.28
N PRO A 317 -13.54 9.38 2.97
CA PRO A 317 -13.21 10.29 4.05
C PRO A 317 -12.48 9.56 5.19
N VAL A 318 -11.35 10.11 5.64
CA VAL A 318 -10.50 9.49 6.68
C VAL A 318 -11.29 9.18 7.97
N ALA A 319 -12.26 10.02 8.32
CA ALA A 319 -13.11 9.84 9.50
C ALA A 319 -14.03 8.60 9.43
N ASP A 320 -14.32 8.09 8.23
CA ASP A 320 -15.21 6.95 8.04
C ASP A 320 -14.47 5.60 8.07
N LEU A 321 -13.13 5.60 7.99
CA LEU A 321 -12.31 4.38 7.96
C LEU A 321 -12.60 3.39 9.10
N PRO A 322 -12.73 3.82 10.38
CA PRO A 322 -12.91 2.88 11.49
C PRO A 322 -14.24 2.10 11.44
N LEU A 323 -15.24 2.59 10.70
CA LEU A 323 -16.58 2.00 10.59
C LEU A 323 -16.91 1.59 9.15
N LEU A 324 -15.90 1.57 8.27
CA LEU A 324 -16.12 1.27 6.87
C LEU A 324 -16.54 -0.18 6.71
N THR A 325 -17.59 -0.40 5.92
CA THR A 325 -18.08 -1.73 5.57
C THR A 325 -18.24 -1.82 4.06
N ILE A 326 -18.08 -3.02 3.53
CA ILE A 326 -18.42 -3.36 2.15
C ILE A 326 -19.63 -4.29 2.15
N LYS A 327 -20.62 -4.00 1.30
CA LYS A 327 -21.63 -4.98 0.92
C LYS A 327 -21.18 -5.60 -0.41
N PRO A 328 -20.88 -6.91 -0.48
CA PRO A 328 -20.56 -7.59 -1.74
C PRO A 328 -21.72 -7.51 -2.75
N PRO A 329 -21.50 -7.87 -4.02
CA PRO A 329 -22.58 -8.06 -4.96
C PRO A 329 -23.56 -9.11 -4.42
N ARG A 330 -24.83 -9.02 -4.83
CA ARG A 330 -25.84 -10.00 -4.47
C ARG A 330 -25.41 -11.42 -4.89
N ASN A 331 -25.56 -12.39 -3.99
CA ASN A 331 -25.23 -13.82 -4.19
C ASN A 331 -23.75 -14.09 -4.50
N PHE A 332 -22.85 -13.14 -4.19
CA PHE A 332 -21.42 -13.34 -4.40
C PHE A 332 -20.80 -13.97 -3.16
N SER A 333 -20.23 -15.16 -3.34
CA SER A 333 -19.31 -15.80 -2.40
C SER A 333 -17.96 -16.07 -3.09
N GLY A 334 -16.86 -15.92 -2.36
CA GLY A 334 -15.50 -15.95 -2.89
C GLY A 334 -14.60 -14.83 -2.35
N ASP A 335 -13.37 -14.76 -2.84
CA ASP A 335 -12.39 -13.75 -2.41
C ASP A 335 -12.49 -12.46 -3.25
N MET A 336 -12.35 -11.31 -2.58
CA MET A 336 -12.17 -10.02 -3.23
C MET A 336 -10.86 -9.39 -2.75
N GLU A 337 -10.06 -8.90 -3.69
CA GLU A 337 -8.87 -8.11 -3.39
C GLU A 337 -9.17 -6.62 -3.54
N LEU A 338 -8.98 -5.87 -2.45
CA LEU A 338 -9.09 -4.42 -2.44
C LEU A 338 -7.71 -3.82 -2.21
N VAL A 339 -7.36 -2.74 -2.93
CA VAL A 339 -6.11 -2.02 -2.69
C VAL A 339 -6.42 -0.72 -1.95
N PHE A 340 -5.96 -0.62 -0.72
CA PHE A 340 -6.06 0.56 0.12
C PHE A 340 -4.85 1.45 -0.12
N THR A 341 -5.09 2.69 -0.57
CA THR A 341 -4.03 3.66 -0.85
C THR A 341 -4.30 4.98 -0.14
N ALA A 342 -3.33 5.45 0.64
CA ALA A 342 -3.34 6.77 1.26
C ALA A 342 -2.32 7.68 0.59
N TYR A 343 -2.68 8.94 0.38
CA TYR A 343 -1.87 9.98 -0.22
C TYR A 343 -1.71 11.14 0.78
N SER A 344 -0.49 11.60 0.97
CA SER A 344 -0.19 12.92 1.51
C SER A 344 0.02 13.87 0.34
N ILE A 345 -0.52 15.08 0.45
CA ILE A 345 -0.43 16.09 -0.60
C ILE A 345 -0.10 17.43 0.04
N GLU A 346 0.97 18.03 -0.47
CA GLU A 346 1.38 19.39 -0.15
C GLU A 346 0.59 20.43 -0.94
N ALA A 347 0.47 21.63 -0.38
CA ALA A 347 -0.09 22.78 -1.10
C ALA A 347 0.76 23.16 -2.33
N THR A 348 2.05 22.81 -2.32
CA THR A 348 2.97 22.97 -3.46
C THR A 348 2.69 21.99 -4.60
N GLY A 349 1.91 20.93 -4.35
CA GLY A 349 1.61 19.85 -5.28
C GLY A 349 2.54 18.64 -5.17
N SER A 350 3.52 18.64 -4.27
CA SER A 350 4.25 17.42 -3.91
C SER A 350 3.28 16.39 -3.32
N SER A 351 3.51 15.11 -3.59
CA SER A 351 2.66 14.03 -3.08
C SER A 351 3.46 12.76 -2.83
N ALA A 352 3.16 12.08 -1.74
CA ALA A 352 3.67 10.74 -1.44
C ALA A 352 2.51 9.79 -1.12
N MET A 353 2.76 8.50 -1.22
CA MET A 353 1.72 7.50 -1.02
C MET A 353 2.22 6.22 -0.34
N SER A 354 1.29 5.57 0.36
CA SER A 354 1.44 4.23 0.90
C SER A 354 0.25 3.38 0.43
N SER A 355 0.52 2.12 0.05
CA SER A 355 -0.52 1.20 -0.41
C SER A 355 -0.36 -0.19 0.19
N ALA A 356 -1.49 -0.87 0.43
CA ALA A 356 -1.53 -2.24 0.90
C ALA A 356 -2.80 -2.95 0.39
N THR A 357 -2.74 -4.27 0.25
CA THR A 357 -3.88 -5.10 -0.16
C THR A 357 -4.68 -5.56 1.07
N ILE A 358 -6.00 -5.52 0.95
CA ILE A 358 -6.96 -6.12 1.87
C ILE A 358 -7.56 -7.33 1.16
N HIS A 359 -7.42 -8.52 1.74
CA HIS A 359 -8.16 -9.69 1.27
C HIS A 359 -9.50 -9.76 2.01
N VAL A 360 -10.60 -9.77 1.25
CA VAL A 360 -11.96 -9.91 1.77
C VAL A 360 -12.51 -11.26 1.35
N THR A 361 -12.57 -12.21 2.28
CA THR A 361 -13.18 -13.52 2.04
C THR A 361 -14.69 -13.47 2.30
N VAL A 362 -15.47 -13.59 1.23
CA VAL A 362 -16.93 -13.63 1.30
C VAL A 362 -17.39 -15.07 1.43
N LEU A 363 -17.92 -15.42 2.61
CA LEU A 363 -18.34 -16.77 2.94
C LEU A 363 -19.72 -17.07 2.31
N PRO A 364 -19.88 -18.26 1.70
CA PRO A 364 -21.16 -18.67 1.12
C PRO A 364 -22.25 -18.87 2.18
N VAL A 365 -23.49 -18.55 1.82
CA VAL A 365 -24.70 -18.71 2.60
C VAL A 365 -25.76 -19.35 1.71
N ALA A 366 -25.94 -20.66 1.88
CA ALA A 366 -26.94 -21.40 1.11
C ALA A 366 -28.34 -20.79 1.26
N ASP A 367 -28.95 -20.49 0.13
CA ASP A 367 -30.23 -19.82 0.08
C ASP A 367 -31.39 -20.73 0.49
N ARG A 368 -32.52 -20.11 0.87
CA ARG A 368 -33.73 -20.88 1.17
C ARG A 368 -34.41 -21.32 -0.12
N VAL A 369 -34.52 -22.63 -0.32
CA VAL A 369 -35.23 -23.24 -1.45
C VAL A 369 -36.76 -23.07 -1.37
N VAL A 370 -37.40 -23.01 -2.53
CA VAL A 370 -38.86 -23.20 -2.66
C VAL A 370 -39.14 -24.54 -3.33
N VAL A 371 -40.00 -25.35 -2.72
CA VAL A 371 -40.42 -26.67 -3.20
C VAL A 371 -41.95 -26.69 -3.22
N THR A 372 -42.55 -27.11 -4.34
CA THR A 372 -44.01 -27.09 -4.53
C THR A 372 -44.48 -28.35 -5.26
N PRO A 373 -44.35 -29.53 -4.64
CA PRO A 373 -44.75 -30.76 -5.30
C PRO A 373 -46.26 -30.87 -5.41
N LEU A 374 -46.72 -31.61 -6.41
CA LEU A 374 -48.11 -32.02 -6.56
C LEU A 374 -48.22 -33.54 -6.31
N PRO A 375 -49.42 -34.06 -5.97
CA PRO A 375 -49.64 -35.51 -5.99
C PRO A 375 -49.25 -36.11 -7.34
N GLN A 376 -48.55 -37.24 -7.31
CA GLN A 376 -48.09 -37.93 -8.51
C GLN A 376 -48.79 -39.28 -8.65
N SER A 377 -48.94 -39.73 -9.88
CA SER A 377 -49.47 -41.05 -10.19
C SER A 377 -48.81 -41.61 -11.43
N GLY A 378 -48.58 -42.91 -11.44
CA GLY A 378 -48.05 -43.62 -12.58
C GLY A 378 -48.31 -45.10 -12.45
N ASN A 379 -47.85 -45.87 -13.43
CA ASN A 379 -47.95 -47.31 -13.38
C ASN A 379 -46.72 -47.86 -12.67
N GLU A 380 -46.90 -49.01 -12.06
CA GLU A 380 -45.80 -49.85 -11.61
C GLU A 380 -44.81 -50.18 -12.74
N GLY A 381 -43.54 -50.37 -12.40
CA GLY A 381 -42.44 -50.57 -13.35
C GLY A 381 -42.00 -49.33 -14.12
N GLU A 382 -42.83 -48.29 -14.19
CA GLU A 382 -42.52 -47.04 -14.88
C GLU A 382 -41.96 -45.98 -13.92
N ALA A 383 -41.13 -45.08 -14.46
CA ALA A 383 -40.60 -43.95 -13.69
C ALA A 383 -41.68 -42.90 -13.40
N ILE A 384 -42.06 -42.76 -12.12
CA ILE A 384 -43.02 -41.76 -11.66
C ILE A 384 -42.26 -40.53 -11.15
N LEU A 385 -42.20 -39.47 -11.98
CA LEU A 385 -41.55 -38.22 -11.63
C LEU A 385 -42.15 -37.58 -10.38
N LEU A 386 -41.32 -37.20 -9.42
CA LEU A 386 -41.76 -36.52 -8.19
C LEU A 386 -42.20 -35.07 -8.40
N ASN A 387 -41.79 -34.45 -9.52
CA ASN A 387 -42.17 -33.08 -9.91
C ASN A 387 -42.02 -32.06 -8.77
N LEU A 388 -40.85 -32.06 -8.13
CA LEU A 388 -40.58 -31.25 -6.93
C LEU A 388 -40.63 -29.73 -7.20
N ASN A 389 -40.40 -29.31 -8.45
CA ASN A 389 -40.36 -27.91 -8.89
C ASN A 389 -39.47 -27.05 -7.97
N ILE A 390 -38.24 -27.55 -7.77
CA ILE A 390 -37.21 -26.93 -6.94
C ILE A 390 -36.72 -25.66 -7.63
N ARG A 391 -36.72 -24.55 -6.89
CA ARG A 391 -36.22 -23.25 -7.35
C ARG A 391 -35.24 -22.67 -6.32
N PRO A 392 -33.96 -22.47 -6.69
CA PRO A 392 -32.96 -21.80 -5.85
C PRO A 392 -33.29 -20.34 -5.57
N GLY A 393 -32.66 -19.78 -4.53
CA GLY A 393 -32.56 -18.33 -4.37
C GLY A 393 -31.52 -17.72 -5.31
N ASP A 394 -30.39 -18.41 -5.51
CA ASP A 394 -29.38 -18.12 -6.52
C ASP A 394 -29.24 -19.25 -7.54
N ALA A 395 -29.64 -18.99 -8.78
CA ALA A 395 -29.72 -20.03 -9.79
C ALA A 395 -28.45 -20.16 -10.64
N ASN A 396 -27.54 -19.18 -10.61
CA ASN A 396 -26.72 -18.93 -11.78
C ASN A 396 -25.21 -18.85 -11.59
N GLY A 397 -24.60 -18.78 -10.39
CA GLY A 397 -23.14 -18.95 -10.12
C GLY A 397 -22.17 -18.75 -11.29
N THR A 398 -22.28 -17.65 -12.05
CA THR A 398 -21.64 -17.46 -13.38
C THR A 398 -20.78 -16.21 -13.43
N ARG A 399 -20.66 -15.48 -12.33
CA ARG A 399 -19.83 -14.28 -12.27
C ARG A 399 -18.38 -14.66 -12.00
N PRO A 400 -17.41 -13.98 -12.63
CA PRO A 400 -16.00 -14.19 -12.31
C PRO A 400 -15.72 -13.96 -10.82
N GLY A 401 -15.14 -14.96 -10.16
CA GLY A 401 -14.83 -14.94 -8.72
C GLY A 401 -15.97 -15.41 -7.80
N GLU A 402 -17.13 -15.76 -8.33
CA GLU A 402 -18.25 -16.38 -7.62
C GLU A 402 -18.02 -17.90 -7.47
N ASN A 403 -18.51 -18.50 -6.39
CA ASN A 403 -18.57 -19.95 -6.28
C ASN A 403 -19.47 -20.56 -7.38
N PRO A 404 -19.28 -21.86 -7.71
CA PRO A 404 -20.17 -22.58 -8.62
C PRO A 404 -21.62 -22.54 -8.15
N ALA A 405 -22.57 -22.72 -9.07
CA ALA A 405 -24.00 -22.75 -8.75
C ALA A 405 -24.32 -23.73 -7.61
N GLU A 406 -25.26 -23.32 -6.74
CA GLU A 406 -25.72 -24.12 -5.59
C GLU A 406 -26.14 -25.53 -6.03
N THR A 407 -25.75 -26.53 -5.24
CA THR A 407 -26.21 -27.92 -5.40
C THR A 407 -27.39 -28.19 -4.46
N VAL A 408 -28.10 -29.28 -4.71
CA VAL A 408 -29.26 -29.71 -3.94
C VAL A 408 -28.94 -31.02 -3.27
N SER A 409 -29.23 -31.11 -1.97
CA SER A 409 -29.27 -32.35 -1.20
C SER A 409 -30.72 -32.68 -0.84
N ILE A 410 -31.17 -33.89 -1.16
CA ILE A 410 -32.52 -34.36 -0.90
C ILE A 410 -32.47 -35.65 -0.09
N THR A 411 -33.28 -35.73 0.96
CA THR A 411 -33.57 -36.99 1.65
C THR A 411 -35.02 -37.40 1.37
N LEU A 412 -35.19 -38.57 0.76
CA LEU A 412 -36.47 -39.23 0.58
C LEU A 412 -36.71 -40.21 1.72
N THR A 413 -37.92 -40.23 2.26
CA THR A 413 -38.37 -41.09 3.35
C THR A 413 -39.72 -41.70 3.02
N GLY A 414 -40.07 -42.81 3.66
CA GLY A 414 -41.30 -43.55 3.31
C GLY A 414 -41.15 -44.39 2.03
N MET A 415 -39.91 -44.58 1.56
CA MET A 415 -39.55 -45.47 0.48
C MET A 415 -39.59 -46.92 0.98
N THR A 416 -40.76 -47.55 0.99
CA THR A 416 -40.93 -48.95 1.41
C THR A 416 -40.17 -49.91 0.49
N ALA A 417 -39.99 -51.16 0.93
CA ALA A 417 -39.41 -52.21 0.09
C ALA A 417 -40.13 -52.27 -1.27
N GLY A 418 -39.37 -52.41 -2.36
CA GLY A 418 -39.86 -52.34 -3.74
C GLY A 418 -39.94 -50.93 -4.34
N LEU A 419 -39.71 -49.85 -3.59
CA LEU A 419 -39.61 -48.49 -4.15
C LEU A 419 -38.14 -48.08 -4.34
N VAL A 420 -37.78 -47.73 -5.57
CA VAL A 420 -36.42 -47.33 -5.96
C VAL A 420 -36.41 -45.89 -6.46
N ALA A 421 -35.48 -45.09 -5.95
CA ALA A 421 -35.30 -43.71 -6.43
C ALA A 421 -34.36 -43.67 -7.65
N THR A 422 -34.73 -42.91 -8.67
CA THR A 422 -33.95 -42.71 -9.90
C THR A 422 -33.88 -41.23 -10.27
N ALA A 423 -32.86 -40.83 -11.03
CA ALA A 423 -32.72 -39.47 -11.56
C ALA A 423 -31.89 -39.48 -12.85
N SER A 424 -32.07 -38.45 -13.69
CA SER A 424 -31.24 -38.19 -14.87
C SER A 424 -29.99 -37.39 -14.49
N GLY A 425 -29.10 -38.01 -13.70
CA GLY A 425 -27.87 -37.41 -13.18
C GLY A 425 -27.85 -37.29 -11.66
N GLY A 426 -26.85 -36.60 -11.12
CA GLY A 426 -26.57 -36.56 -9.68
C GLY A 426 -26.15 -37.92 -9.11
N THR A 427 -26.10 -38.01 -7.78
CA THR A 427 -25.75 -39.22 -7.04
C THR A 427 -26.92 -39.62 -6.15
N ILE A 428 -27.40 -40.85 -6.32
CA ILE A 428 -28.44 -41.45 -5.47
C ILE A 428 -27.78 -42.53 -4.61
N THR A 429 -28.08 -42.51 -3.31
CA THR A 429 -27.61 -43.52 -2.37
C THR A 429 -28.79 -44.04 -1.56
N HIS A 430 -28.94 -45.36 -1.46
CA HIS A 430 -29.82 -45.98 -0.48
C HIS A 430 -29.13 -45.97 0.88
N ALA A 431 -29.60 -45.13 1.80
CA ALA A 431 -28.98 -44.95 3.11
C ALA A 431 -29.39 -46.05 4.12
N GLY A 432 -30.08 -47.10 3.65
CA GLY A 432 -30.63 -48.19 4.45
C GLY A 432 -32.06 -47.94 4.93
N GLY A 433 -32.79 -49.03 5.21
CA GLY A 433 -34.20 -48.97 5.57
C GLY A 433 -35.05 -48.32 4.48
N THR A 434 -35.85 -47.32 4.84
CA THR A 434 -36.76 -46.61 3.91
C THR A 434 -36.26 -45.22 3.50
N THR A 435 -34.95 -44.99 3.60
CA THR A 435 -34.32 -43.68 3.37
C THR A 435 -33.40 -43.70 2.18
N TRP A 436 -33.58 -42.74 1.28
CA TRP A 436 -32.73 -42.50 0.12
C TRP A 436 -32.21 -41.07 0.15
N THR A 437 -31.01 -40.86 -0.35
CA THR A 437 -30.42 -39.53 -0.47
C THR A 437 -30.06 -39.26 -1.93
N PHE A 438 -30.30 -38.03 -2.38
CA PHE A 438 -29.85 -37.52 -3.66
C PHE A 438 -28.98 -36.29 -3.45
N THR A 439 -27.88 -36.18 -4.19
CA THR A 439 -27.07 -34.95 -4.29
C THR A 439 -26.79 -34.62 -5.75
N GLY A 440 -27.00 -33.39 -6.18
CA GLY A 440 -26.73 -32.98 -7.56
C GLY A 440 -27.19 -31.55 -7.85
N SER A 441 -27.23 -31.18 -9.12
CA SER A 441 -27.78 -29.89 -9.57
C SER A 441 -29.31 -29.85 -9.42
N VAL A 442 -29.88 -28.64 -9.49
CA VAL A 442 -31.32 -28.41 -9.46
C VAL A 442 -32.05 -29.08 -10.62
N ALA A 443 -31.43 -29.14 -11.80
CA ALA A 443 -32.01 -29.79 -12.98
C ALA A 443 -32.10 -31.30 -12.77
N GLU A 444 -31.03 -31.92 -12.26
CA GLU A 444 -30.99 -33.34 -11.92
C GLU A 444 -31.97 -33.66 -10.78
N ALA A 445 -32.04 -32.82 -9.74
CA ALA A 445 -32.99 -32.96 -8.64
C ALA A 445 -34.45 -32.93 -9.10
N ASN A 446 -34.79 -32.07 -10.07
CA ASN A 446 -36.13 -32.01 -10.65
C ASN A 446 -36.46 -33.19 -11.59
N SER A 447 -35.47 -34.02 -11.93
CA SER A 447 -35.67 -35.28 -12.67
C SER A 447 -35.88 -36.50 -11.77
N LEU A 448 -35.85 -36.32 -10.44
CA LEU A 448 -36.08 -37.42 -9.49
C LEU A 448 -37.42 -38.10 -9.75
N ALA A 449 -37.37 -39.42 -9.89
CA ALA A 449 -38.51 -40.30 -10.07
C ALA A 449 -38.43 -41.49 -9.10
N ILE A 450 -39.58 -42.13 -8.91
CA ILE A 450 -39.69 -43.41 -8.21
C ILE A 450 -40.10 -44.47 -9.22
N VAL A 451 -39.40 -45.59 -9.23
CA VAL A 451 -39.81 -46.81 -9.92
C VAL A 451 -40.22 -47.82 -8.86
N SER A 452 -41.28 -48.59 -9.11
CA SER A 452 -41.73 -49.64 -8.20
C SER A 452 -41.56 -51.03 -8.79
N ASP A 453 -41.03 -51.92 -7.97
CA ASP A 453 -40.93 -53.37 -8.12
C ASP A 453 -42.10 -54.00 -7.35
N GLY A 454 -43.18 -54.41 -8.02
CA GLY A 454 -44.27 -55.16 -7.38
C GLY A 454 -45.18 -54.38 -6.41
N VAL A 455 -44.89 -53.10 -6.14
CA VAL A 455 -45.61 -52.27 -5.16
C VAL A 455 -46.68 -51.41 -5.82
N THR A 456 -47.94 -51.64 -5.46
CA THR A 456 -49.09 -50.87 -5.97
C THR A 456 -49.88 -50.18 -4.85
N GLY A 457 -50.69 -49.18 -5.20
CA GLY A 457 -51.54 -48.44 -4.27
C GLY A 457 -50.98 -47.07 -3.88
N SER A 458 -51.37 -46.57 -2.70
CA SER A 458 -50.99 -45.22 -2.26
C SER A 458 -49.79 -45.22 -1.31
N ALA A 459 -48.80 -44.39 -1.62
CA ALA A 459 -47.63 -44.15 -0.78
C ALA A 459 -47.48 -42.64 -0.50
N ASN A 460 -46.82 -42.29 0.61
CA ASN A 460 -46.48 -40.90 0.93
C ASN A 460 -44.96 -40.79 1.03
N ILE A 461 -44.35 -40.11 0.07
CA ILE A 461 -42.90 -39.92 0.05
C ILE A 461 -42.58 -38.62 0.78
N GLY A 462 -41.93 -38.70 1.93
CA GLY A 462 -41.42 -37.52 2.64
C GLY A 462 -40.15 -37.03 1.94
N VAL A 463 -40.10 -35.76 1.58
CA VAL A 463 -38.98 -35.15 0.84
C VAL A 463 -38.44 -33.98 1.65
N ALA A 464 -37.19 -34.09 2.09
CA ALA A 464 -36.47 -33.00 2.75
C ALA A 464 -35.44 -32.43 1.77
N VAL A 465 -35.59 -31.17 1.36
CA VAL A 465 -34.70 -30.51 0.38
C VAL A 465 -33.88 -29.43 1.07
N SER A 466 -32.55 -29.49 0.91
CA SER A 466 -31.60 -28.46 1.34
C SER A 466 -30.76 -27.99 0.15
N MET A 467 -30.51 -26.69 0.06
CA MET A 467 -29.48 -26.14 -0.84
C MET A 467 -28.12 -26.28 -0.17
N VAL A 468 -27.09 -26.46 -0.99
CA VAL A 468 -25.70 -26.56 -0.57
C VAL A 468 -24.88 -25.59 -1.42
N ASP A 469 -24.28 -24.61 -0.76
CA ASP A 469 -23.33 -23.67 -1.36
C ASP A 469 -21.97 -23.80 -0.66
N GLY A 470 -21.02 -24.45 -1.34
CA GLY A 470 -19.73 -24.82 -0.76
C GLY A 470 -19.89 -25.64 0.53
N ILE A 471 -19.52 -25.06 1.67
CA ILE A 471 -19.64 -25.68 3.00
C ILE A 471 -20.94 -25.32 3.73
N SER A 472 -21.75 -24.42 3.16
CA SER A 472 -22.99 -23.92 3.73
C SER A 472 -24.16 -24.78 3.28
N THR A 473 -25.03 -25.16 4.21
CA THR A 473 -26.24 -25.95 3.91
C THR A 473 -27.48 -25.26 4.48
N SER A 474 -28.50 -25.07 3.65
CA SER A 474 -29.74 -24.45 4.09
C SER A 474 -30.50 -25.39 5.03
N ALA A 475 -31.32 -24.81 5.93
CA ALA A 475 -32.30 -25.59 6.67
C ALA A 475 -33.25 -26.34 5.68
N PRO A 476 -33.60 -27.61 5.95
CA PRO A 476 -34.38 -28.41 5.01
C PRO A 476 -35.82 -27.91 4.91
N VAL A 477 -36.32 -27.82 3.68
CA VAL A 477 -37.74 -27.67 3.39
C VAL A 477 -38.35 -29.06 3.27
N ASN A 478 -39.21 -29.40 4.22
CA ASN A 478 -39.87 -30.70 4.28
C ASN A 478 -41.23 -30.62 3.59
N VAL A 479 -41.44 -31.48 2.61
CA VAL A 479 -42.72 -31.66 1.91
C VAL A 479 -43.07 -33.15 1.87
N THR A 480 -44.31 -33.46 1.52
CA THR A 480 -44.75 -34.83 1.28
C THR A 480 -45.34 -34.91 -0.11
N VAL A 481 -44.93 -35.91 -0.88
CA VAL A 481 -45.47 -36.22 -2.20
C VAL A 481 -46.38 -37.44 -2.07
N PRO A 482 -47.71 -37.26 -2.13
CA PRO A 482 -48.62 -38.39 -2.27
C PRO A 482 -48.40 -39.03 -3.63
N LEU A 483 -48.17 -40.35 -3.63
CA LEU A 483 -47.91 -41.16 -4.81
C LEU A 483 -49.02 -42.20 -4.95
N THR A 484 -49.58 -42.34 -6.15
CA THR A 484 -50.50 -43.43 -6.50
C THR A 484 -49.87 -44.30 -7.59
N ILE A 485 -49.58 -45.55 -7.26
CA ILE A 485 -48.98 -46.51 -8.17
C ILE A 485 -50.08 -47.45 -8.65
N ASN A 486 -50.36 -47.42 -9.94
CA ASN A 486 -51.37 -48.27 -10.56
C ASN A 486 -50.75 -49.62 -10.88
N ALA A 487 -51.43 -50.69 -10.48
CA ALA A 487 -51.07 -52.04 -10.88
C ALA A 487 -51.08 -52.17 -12.40
N VAL A 488 -50.07 -52.83 -12.94
CA VAL A 488 -50.06 -53.35 -14.31
C VAL A 488 -50.54 -54.80 -14.28
N ALA A 489 -51.08 -55.28 -15.39
CA ALA A 489 -51.66 -56.62 -15.43
C ALA A 489 -50.60 -57.66 -15.80
N ASP A 490 -50.48 -58.69 -14.98
CA ASP A 490 -49.67 -59.89 -15.25
C ASP A 490 -49.95 -60.44 -16.67
N LEU A 491 -48.88 -60.57 -17.46
CA LEU A 491 -48.87 -61.11 -18.81
C LEU A 491 -48.49 -62.59 -18.81
N THR A 492 -49.04 -63.31 -19.79
CA THR A 492 -48.55 -64.64 -20.19
C THR A 492 -48.10 -64.55 -21.63
N LEU A 493 -46.79 -64.61 -21.84
CA LEU A 493 -46.13 -64.47 -23.13
C LEU A 493 -45.62 -65.84 -23.57
N THR A 494 -45.83 -66.16 -24.84
CA THR A 494 -45.39 -67.42 -25.45
C THR A 494 -44.71 -67.10 -26.78
N GLY A 495 -43.43 -67.44 -26.88
CA GLY A 495 -42.61 -67.34 -28.08
C GLY A 495 -42.90 -68.46 -29.08
N THR A 496 -42.03 -68.62 -30.07
CA THR A 496 -42.14 -69.66 -31.09
C THR A 496 -40.88 -70.51 -31.20
N ALA A 497 -40.53 -70.99 -32.39
CA ALA A 497 -39.32 -71.78 -32.63
C ALA A 497 -38.25 -70.94 -33.37
N VAL A 498 -38.40 -69.61 -33.38
CA VAL A 498 -37.47 -68.66 -33.99
C VAL A 498 -37.13 -67.58 -32.97
N GLY A 499 -35.94 -66.98 -33.08
CA GLY A 499 -35.51 -65.96 -32.14
C GLY A 499 -36.36 -64.68 -32.16
N GLU A 500 -36.83 -64.26 -30.99
CA GLU A 500 -37.81 -63.18 -30.78
C GLU A 500 -37.48 -62.29 -29.57
N PRO A 501 -37.88 -61.00 -29.61
CA PRO A 501 -37.93 -60.17 -28.41
C PRO A 501 -39.25 -60.39 -27.64
N LEU A 502 -39.16 -60.74 -26.35
CA LEU A 502 -40.29 -60.93 -25.43
C LEU A 502 -40.17 -59.97 -24.24
N ALA A 503 -41.26 -59.29 -23.84
CA ALA A 503 -41.25 -58.30 -22.77
C ALA A 503 -42.53 -58.32 -21.92
N GLY A 504 -42.42 -58.61 -20.61
CA GLY A 504 -43.54 -58.71 -19.64
C GLY A 504 -44.10 -57.36 -19.17
N ALA A 505 -43.26 -56.31 -19.19
CA ALA A 505 -43.58 -54.95 -18.77
C ALA A 505 -43.67 -54.77 -17.25
N GLY A 506 -44.84 -54.85 -16.64
CA GLY A 506 -44.98 -54.69 -15.20
C GLY A 506 -46.08 -55.60 -14.68
N GLY A 507 -45.99 -56.00 -13.41
CA GLY A 507 -46.78 -57.10 -12.88
C GLY A 507 -45.91 -58.36 -12.75
N ASN A 508 -46.51 -59.47 -12.34
CA ASN A 508 -45.79 -60.74 -12.21
C ASN A 508 -46.01 -61.57 -13.48
N ASP A 509 -45.11 -61.48 -14.43
CA ASP A 509 -45.26 -62.02 -15.76
C ASP A 509 -44.81 -63.49 -15.85
N THR A 510 -45.40 -64.24 -16.77
CA THR A 510 -44.95 -65.59 -17.14
C THR A 510 -44.57 -65.60 -18.61
N ILE A 511 -43.30 -65.90 -18.91
CA ILE A 511 -42.73 -65.83 -20.26
C ILE A 511 -42.13 -67.18 -20.63
N ASP A 512 -42.68 -67.83 -21.66
CA ASP A 512 -42.15 -69.06 -22.25
C ASP A 512 -41.59 -68.74 -23.67
N GLY A 513 -40.27 -68.78 -23.87
CA GLY A 513 -39.61 -68.49 -25.17
C GLY A 513 -39.73 -69.62 -26.19
N PHE A 514 -39.84 -70.86 -25.72
CA PHE A 514 -39.87 -72.10 -26.48
C PHE A 514 -38.55 -72.44 -27.19
N GLY A 515 -38.24 -71.83 -28.33
CA GLY A 515 -36.93 -72.06 -28.91
C GLY A 515 -36.58 -71.07 -30.01
N GLY A 516 -35.30 -70.98 -30.33
CA GLY A 516 -34.77 -69.83 -31.05
C GLY A 516 -33.64 -69.21 -30.25
N THR A 517 -33.22 -68.01 -30.64
CA THR A 517 -32.31 -67.20 -29.82
C THR A 517 -33.10 -65.96 -29.45
N ASP A 518 -33.63 -65.98 -28.24
CA ASP A 518 -34.58 -65.00 -27.74
C ASP A 518 -33.90 -63.90 -26.94
N THR A 519 -34.54 -62.75 -26.90
CA THR A 519 -34.19 -61.66 -25.98
C THR A 519 -35.37 -61.38 -25.10
N ILE A 520 -35.27 -61.74 -23.83
CA ILE A 520 -36.37 -61.73 -22.88
C ILE A 520 -36.13 -60.68 -21.80
N THR A 521 -37.14 -59.85 -21.55
CA THR A 521 -37.19 -58.94 -20.41
C THR A 521 -38.45 -59.22 -19.60
N GLY A 522 -38.31 -59.57 -18.31
CA GLY A 522 -39.44 -59.73 -17.41
C GLY A 522 -40.13 -58.39 -17.21
N GLY A 523 -39.41 -57.44 -16.62
CA GLY A 523 -39.91 -56.09 -16.41
C GLY A 523 -39.86 -55.73 -14.94
N ALA A 524 -40.98 -55.33 -14.36
CA ALA A 524 -41.06 -55.04 -12.93
C ALA A 524 -42.13 -55.87 -12.25
N GLY A 525 -41.79 -56.50 -11.13
CA GLY A 525 -42.60 -57.51 -10.47
C GLY A 525 -41.83 -58.83 -10.42
N VAL A 526 -42.44 -59.86 -9.86
CA VAL A 526 -41.81 -61.18 -9.69
C VAL A 526 -42.14 -62.03 -10.91
N ASP A 527 -41.21 -62.09 -11.86
CA ASP A 527 -41.40 -62.74 -13.14
C ASP A 527 -40.98 -64.21 -13.11
N THR A 528 -41.63 -65.02 -13.95
CA THR A 528 -41.24 -66.41 -14.23
C THR A 528 -40.89 -66.53 -15.71
N ILE A 529 -39.62 -66.80 -16.00
CA ILE A 529 -39.07 -66.84 -17.35
C ILE A 529 -38.51 -68.24 -17.63
N ASP A 530 -38.95 -68.86 -18.72
CA ASP A 530 -38.39 -70.07 -19.32
C ASP A 530 -38.03 -69.76 -20.78
N ALA A 531 -36.75 -69.58 -21.09
CA ALA A 531 -36.32 -69.15 -22.41
C ALA A 531 -36.37 -70.28 -23.45
N GLY A 532 -35.98 -71.50 -23.06
CA GLY A 532 -36.26 -72.73 -23.81
C GLY A 532 -35.05 -73.26 -24.57
N ASP A 533 -35.24 -73.67 -25.83
CA ASP A 533 -34.17 -74.22 -26.67
C ASP A 533 -33.47 -73.10 -27.48
N GLY A 534 -32.20 -72.85 -27.22
CA GLY A 534 -31.27 -72.08 -28.03
C GLY A 534 -30.44 -71.12 -27.18
N ASP A 535 -29.69 -70.22 -27.82
CA ASP A 535 -28.77 -69.34 -27.08
C ASP A 535 -29.53 -68.05 -26.71
N ASP A 536 -30.03 -67.94 -25.49
CA ASP A 536 -30.96 -66.86 -25.11
C ASP A 536 -30.30 -65.72 -24.30
N THR A 537 -30.90 -64.54 -24.33
CA THR A 537 -30.50 -63.40 -23.50
C THR A 537 -31.65 -62.99 -22.59
N ILE A 538 -31.45 -63.08 -21.28
CA ILE A 538 -32.51 -62.97 -20.27
C ILE A 538 -32.19 -61.85 -19.29
N MET A 539 -33.15 -60.96 -19.09
CA MET A 539 -33.13 -59.91 -18.06
C MET A 539 -34.43 -60.02 -17.26
N GLY A 540 -34.34 -60.46 -16.00
CA GLY A 540 -35.51 -60.50 -15.11
C GLY A 540 -36.10 -59.10 -14.93
N GLY A 541 -35.24 -58.17 -14.51
CA GLY A 541 -35.58 -56.77 -14.31
C GLY A 541 -35.72 -56.45 -12.83
N LEU A 542 -36.70 -55.63 -12.49
CA LEU A 542 -36.99 -55.26 -11.11
C LEU A 542 -37.86 -56.32 -10.45
N GLY A 543 -37.30 -57.11 -9.56
CA GLY A 543 -38.06 -58.21 -8.99
C GLY A 543 -37.16 -59.24 -8.36
N ALA A 544 -37.76 -60.25 -7.75
CA ALA A 544 -37.04 -61.46 -7.37
C ALA A 544 -37.41 -62.57 -8.36
N ASP A 545 -36.82 -62.53 -9.53
CA ASP A 545 -37.30 -63.28 -10.69
C ASP A 545 -36.85 -64.74 -10.67
N ILE A 546 -37.63 -65.61 -11.32
CA ILE A 546 -37.29 -67.01 -11.52
C ILE A 546 -36.98 -67.21 -13.00
N MET A 547 -35.72 -67.48 -13.32
CA MET A 547 -35.23 -67.58 -14.68
C MET A 547 -34.69 -68.99 -14.98
N THR A 548 -35.10 -69.55 -16.11
CA THR A 548 -34.65 -70.82 -16.66
C THR A 548 -34.15 -70.56 -18.07
N GLY A 549 -32.89 -70.91 -18.36
CA GLY A 549 -32.28 -70.73 -19.67
C GLY A 549 -32.74 -71.80 -20.65
N GLY A 550 -32.63 -73.06 -20.21
CA GLY A 550 -33.00 -74.23 -20.98
C GLY A 550 -31.80 -74.87 -21.67
N ILE A 551 -31.95 -75.21 -22.95
CA ILE A 551 -30.89 -75.89 -23.73
C ILE A 551 -30.23 -74.88 -24.64
N GLY A 552 -28.98 -74.53 -24.35
CA GLY A 552 -28.18 -73.66 -25.21
C GLY A 552 -27.21 -72.86 -24.37
N ALA A 553 -26.54 -71.88 -24.98
CA ALA A 553 -25.65 -70.97 -24.27
C ALA A 553 -26.39 -69.69 -23.89
N ASP A 554 -26.89 -69.64 -22.65
CA ASP A 554 -27.77 -68.57 -22.19
C ASP A 554 -27.03 -67.46 -21.43
N THR A 555 -27.47 -66.21 -21.59
CA THR A 555 -26.86 -65.04 -20.94
C THR A 555 -27.86 -64.33 -20.03
N TYR A 556 -27.57 -64.27 -18.74
CA TYR A 556 -28.37 -63.56 -17.74
C TYR A 556 -27.77 -62.18 -17.48
N ILE A 557 -28.56 -61.11 -17.64
CA ILE A 557 -28.12 -59.72 -17.56
C ILE A 557 -28.89 -58.98 -16.48
N TRP A 558 -28.18 -58.15 -15.71
CA TRP A 558 -28.77 -57.19 -14.77
C TRP A 558 -28.47 -55.76 -15.17
N GLN A 559 -29.33 -54.85 -14.75
CA GLN A 559 -29.12 -53.40 -14.77
C GLN A 559 -28.84 -52.89 -13.36
N ALA A 560 -28.20 -51.74 -13.28
CA ALA A 560 -27.87 -51.13 -11.98
C ALA A 560 -29.10 -50.88 -11.09
N ILE A 561 -30.29 -50.74 -11.68
CA ILE A 561 -31.54 -50.51 -10.95
C ILE A 561 -32.08 -51.79 -10.27
N ASP A 562 -31.74 -52.98 -10.79
CA ASP A 562 -32.33 -54.26 -10.34
C ASP A 562 -31.90 -54.61 -8.91
N ILE A 563 -30.65 -54.32 -8.57
CA ILE A 563 -30.08 -54.59 -7.25
C ILE A 563 -30.48 -53.56 -6.18
N LEU A 564 -31.18 -52.47 -6.57
CA LEU A 564 -31.50 -51.36 -5.69
C LEU A 564 -32.72 -51.60 -4.80
N SER A 565 -33.63 -52.50 -5.19
CA SER A 565 -34.76 -52.91 -4.33
C SER A 565 -34.32 -53.89 -3.23
N GLY A 566 -33.15 -54.53 -3.41
CA GLY A 566 -32.66 -55.62 -2.57
C GLY A 566 -33.29 -56.97 -2.89
N ALA A 567 -34.06 -57.07 -3.97
CA ALA A 567 -34.54 -58.33 -4.51
C ALA A 567 -33.37 -59.15 -5.09
N VAL A 568 -33.53 -60.48 -5.10
CA VAL A 568 -32.49 -61.42 -5.53
C VAL A 568 -33.13 -62.45 -6.43
N ASP A 569 -32.60 -62.59 -7.63
CA ASP A 569 -33.13 -63.51 -8.62
C ASP A 569 -32.76 -64.96 -8.32
N THR A 570 -33.45 -65.89 -8.96
CA THR A 570 -33.19 -67.31 -8.93
C THR A 570 -33.01 -67.84 -10.34
N ILE A 571 -31.81 -68.33 -10.66
CA ILE A 571 -31.56 -69.05 -11.91
C ILE A 571 -31.65 -70.55 -11.62
N THR A 572 -32.50 -71.25 -12.36
CA THR A 572 -32.90 -72.63 -12.01
C THR A 572 -32.00 -73.72 -12.60
N ASP A 573 -31.24 -73.41 -13.65
CA ASP A 573 -30.53 -74.40 -14.46
C ASP A 573 -29.14 -73.98 -14.96
N PHE A 574 -28.54 -72.93 -14.38
CA PHE A 574 -27.22 -72.42 -14.78
C PHE A 574 -26.17 -73.54 -14.93
N ALA A 575 -25.70 -73.71 -16.16
CA ALA A 575 -24.84 -74.80 -16.58
C ALA A 575 -23.61 -74.26 -17.35
N PRO A 576 -22.46 -74.05 -16.67
CA PRO A 576 -21.22 -73.63 -17.34
C PRO A 576 -20.78 -74.56 -18.49
N ALA A 577 -21.19 -75.84 -18.45
CA ALA A 577 -20.91 -76.82 -19.50
C ALA A 577 -21.71 -76.60 -20.80
N GLN A 578 -22.84 -75.87 -20.73
CA GLN A 578 -23.61 -75.42 -21.90
C GLN A 578 -23.14 -74.04 -22.42
N ASN A 579 -22.19 -73.42 -21.71
CA ASN A 579 -21.65 -72.07 -21.94
C ASN A 579 -22.54 -70.93 -21.45
N ASP A 580 -23.37 -71.18 -20.44
CA ASP A 580 -24.17 -70.12 -19.80
C ASP A 580 -23.28 -69.03 -19.21
N VAL A 581 -23.77 -67.80 -19.24
CA VAL A 581 -23.05 -66.58 -18.87
C VAL A 581 -23.85 -65.79 -17.85
N LEU A 582 -23.21 -65.45 -16.73
CA LEU A 582 -23.67 -64.38 -15.84
C LEU A 582 -23.01 -63.07 -16.31
N ASP A 583 -23.79 -62.15 -16.87
CA ASP A 583 -23.29 -60.85 -17.31
C ASP A 583 -23.56 -59.78 -16.25
N LEU A 584 -22.52 -59.47 -15.49
CA LEU A 584 -22.50 -58.45 -14.44
C LEU A 584 -21.89 -57.13 -14.93
N SER A 585 -21.59 -56.97 -16.21
CA SER A 585 -20.84 -55.82 -16.76
C SER A 585 -21.52 -54.48 -16.46
N ASN A 586 -22.86 -54.45 -16.44
CA ASN A 586 -23.63 -53.24 -16.10
C ASN A 586 -23.61 -52.92 -14.60
N LEU A 587 -23.33 -53.91 -13.75
CA LEU A 587 -23.27 -53.74 -12.30
C LEU A 587 -21.85 -53.39 -11.82
N LEU A 588 -20.83 -53.91 -12.51
CA LEU A 588 -19.42 -53.83 -12.13
C LEU A 588 -18.65 -52.78 -12.95
N THR A 589 -19.26 -51.62 -13.20
CA THR A 589 -18.66 -50.56 -14.05
C THR A 589 -17.30 -50.02 -13.57
N ALA A 590 -16.93 -50.25 -12.31
CA ALA A 590 -15.63 -49.88 -11.76
C ALA A 590 -14.52 -50.92 -12.00
N PHE A 591 -14.87 -52.15 -12.38
CA PHE A 591 -13.93 -53.22 -12.63
C PHE A 591 -13.15 -52.97 -13.92
N ASN A 592 -11.82 -52.93 -13.83
CA ASN A 592 -10.91 -52.72 -14.95
C ASN A 592 -9.86 -53.84 -15.02
N PRO A 593 -10.11 -54.92 -15.76
CA PRO A 593 -9.17 -56.03 -15.87
C PRO A 593 -7.85 -55.62 -16.54
N GLY A 594 -7.87 -54.60 -17.42
CA GLY A 594 -6.66 -54.02 -18.03
C GLY A 594 -5.83 -53.16 -17.08
N GLY A 595 -6.41 -52.72 -15.96
CA GLY A 595 -5.78 -51.95 -14.90
C GLY A 595 -5.14 -52.80 -13.79
N GLY A 596 -5.37 -54.11 -13.80
CA GLY A 596 -4.84 -55.05 -12.81
C GLY A 596 -5.84 -55.46 -11.72
N ASP A 597 -7.12 -55.10 -11.85
CA ASP A 597 -8.16 -55.52 -10.92
C ASP A 597 -8.37 -57.03 -10.96
N VAL A 598 -8.68 -57.62 -9.79
CA VAL A 598 -8.92 -59.06 -9.65
C VAL A 598 -10.41 -59.29 -9.44
N ILE A 599 -11.00 -60.18 -10.23
CA ILE A 599 -12.46 -60.44 -10.20
C ILE A 599 -12.97 -60.87 -8.80
N SER A 600 -12.13 -61.51 -7.99
CA SER A 600 -12.47 -61.91 -6.62
C SER A 600 -12.61 -60.76 -5.64
N ASP A 601 -12.21 -59.55 -6.00
CA ASP A 601 -12.44 -58.34 -5.20
C ASP A 601 -13.85 -57.77 -5.46
N PHE A 602 -14.46 -58.14 -6.61
CA PHE A 602 -15.73 -57.61 -7.10
C PHE A 602 -16.87 -58.63 -7.08
N VAL A 603 -16.56 -59.93 -7.17
CA VAL A 603 -17.56 -61.02 -7.16
C VAL A 603 -17.18 -62.07 -6.11
N ASN A 604 -18.18 -62.52 -5.36
CA ASN A 604 -18.06 -63.65 -4.44
C ASN A 604 -19.15 -64.67 -4.73
N LEU A 605 -18.76 -65.94 -4.75
CA LEU A 605 -19.67 -67.08 -4.84
C LEU A 605 -19.72 -67.77 -3.48
N SER A 606 -20.90 -67.86 -2.88
CA SER A 606 -21.08 -68.52 -1.60
C SER A 606 -22.10 -69.65 -1.67
N GLU A 607 -21.74 -70.83 -1.18
CA GLU A 607 -22.59 -72.00 -1.25
C GLU A 607 -23.40 -72.20 0.03
N SER A 608 -24.69 -72.45 -0.13
CA SER A 608 -25.58 -72.77 0.98
C SER A 608 -26.73 -73.65 0.50
N ALA A 609 -27.04 -74.70 1.28
CA ALA A 609 -28.19 -75.59 1.05
C ALA A 609 -28.28 -76.21 -0.36
N GLY A 610 -27.15 -76.40 -1.06
CA GLY A 610 -27.12 -76.96 -2.42
C GLY A 610 -27.27 -75.93 -3.55
N ASN A 611 -27.23 -74.64 -3.21
CA ASN A 611 -27.28 -73.51 -4.15
C ASN A 611 -26.01 -72.67 -4.04
N THR A 612 -25.74 -71.86 -5.07
CA THR A 612 -24.68 -70.86 -5.06
C THR A 612 -25.28 -69.46 -5.12
N ALA A 613 -24.99 -68.60 -4.14
CA ALA A 613 -25.34 -67.19 -4.19
C ALA A 613 -24.23 -66.39 -4.89
N VAL A 614 -24.62 -65.57 -5.85
CA VAL A 614 -23.76 -64.63 -6.58
C VAL A 614 -23.84 -63.28 -5.89
N GLN A 615 -22.73 -62.85 -5.30
CA GLN A 615 -22.65 -61.60 -4.56
C GLN A 615 -21.64 -60.67 -5.20
N ILE A 616 -21.88 -59.37 -5.13
CA ILE A 616 -21.03 -58.36 -5.74
C ILE A 616 -20.56 -57.31 -4.74
N ASP A 617 -19.41 -56.73 -5.03
CA ASP A 617 -18.90 -55.48 -4.49
C ASP A 617 -18.56 -54.56 -5.66
N GLN A 618 -19.43 -53.60 -5.94
CA GLN A 618 -19.26 -52.66 -7.05
C GLN A 618 -18.02 -51.77 -6.91
N THR A 619 -17.39 -51.72 -5.73
CA THR A 619 -16.23 -50.88 -5.43
C THR A 619 -14.90 -51.64 -5.39
N GLY A 620 -14.92 -52.98 -5.41
CA GLY A 620 -13.73 -53.80 -5.29
C GLY A 620 -13.06 -53.75 -3.90
N SER A 621 -13.80 -53.35 -2.87
CA SER A 621 -13.28 -53.22 -1.49
C SER A 621 -13.17 -54.55 -0.73
N GLY A 622 -13.74 -55.62 -1.28
CA GLY A 622 -13.86 -56.95 -0.67
C GLY A 622 -15.06 -57.10 0.28
N SER A 623 -16.06 -56.23 0.19
CA SER A 623 -17.27 -56.23 1.04
C SER A 623 -18.52 -56.64 0.26
N PHE A 624 -18.84 -57.93 0.28
CA PHE A 624 -19.95 -58.53 -0.47
C PHE A 624 -21.31 -58.42 0.25
N THR A 625 -21.90 -57.23 0.27
CA THR A 625 -23.21 -57.01 0.91
C THR A 625 -24.40 -57.14 -0.04
N THR A 626 -24.16 -57.13 -1.35
CA THR A 626 -25.20 -57.18 -2.37
C THR A 626 -25.24 -58.58 -2.98
N SER A 627 -26.40 -59.23 -2.92
CA SER A 627 -26.65 -60.49 -3.63
C SER A 627 -27.47 -60.18 -4.87
N VAL A 628 -27.07 -60.74 -6.02
CA VAL A 628 -27.71 -60.46 -7.31
C VAL A 628 -28.58 -61.66 -7.72
N ALA A 629 -28.04 -62.87 -7.59
CA ALA A 629 -28.73 -64.08 -7.99
C ALA A 629 -28.43 -65.26 -7.08
N THR A 630 -29.33 -66.22 -7.05
CA THR A 630 -29.18 -67.56 -6.49
C THR A 630 -29.22 -68.57 -7.62
N LEU A 631 -28.12 -69.30 -7.82
CA LEU A 631 -28.04 -70.42 -8.75
C LEU A 631 -28.55 -71.67 -8.04
N SER A 632 -29.79 -72.05 -8.35
CA SER A 632 -30.50 -73.14 -7.70
C SER A 632 -29.93 -74.50 -8.13
N GLY A 633 -29.58 -75.35 -7.17
CA GLY A 633 -29.04 -76.68 -7.45
C GLY A 633 -27.62 -76.73 -8.02
N VAL A 634 -26.96 -75.58 -8.16
CA VAL A 634 -25.59 -75.47 -8.70
C VAL A 634 -24.60 -75.26 -7.55
N THR A 635 -23.54 -76.09 -7.51
CA THR A 635 -22.46 -76.04 -6.51
C THR A 635 -21.12 -76.43 -7.16
N GLY A 636 -20.00 -76.18 -6.47
CA GLY A 636 -18.65 -76.49 -6.90
C GLY A 636 -18.11 -75.53 -7.97
N LEU A 637 -18.66 -74.32 -8.07
CA LEU A 637 -18.22 -73.32 -9.04
C LEU A 637 -16.89 -72.69 -8.61
N ASP A 638 -15.99 -72.51 -9.57
CA ASP A 638 -14.73 -71.79 -9.37
C ASP A 638 -14.81 -70.44 -10.09
N LEU A 639 -14.77 -69.35 -9.33
CA LEU A 639 -14.91 -68.00 -9.86
C LEU A 639 -13.87 -67.65 -10.92
N ALA A 640 -12.62 -68.08 -10.74
CA ALA A 640 -11.55 -67.78 -11.68
C ALA A 640 -11.72 -68.56 -12.99
N LEU A 641 -12.22 -69.80 -12.91
CA LEU A 641 -12.55 -70.58 -14.10
C LEU A 641 -13.78 -70.03 -14.84
N LEU A 642 -14.83 -69.61 -14.13
CA LEU A 642 -16.01 -69.00 -14.76
C LEU A 642 -15.61 -67.74 -15.54
N TYR A 643 -14.81 -66.87 -14.93
CA TYR A 643 -14.33 -65.66 -15.59
C TYR A 643 -13.40 -65.97 -16.77
N ALA A 644 -12.43 -66.90 -16.60
CA ALA A 644 -11.49 -67.25 -17.66
C ALA A 644 -12.15 -67.95 -18.87
N ASN A 645 -13.23 -68.70 -18.64
CA ASN A 645 -13.97 -69.41 -19.68
C ASN A 645 -15.07 -68.56 -20.33
N GLY A 646 -15.35 -67.35 -19.81
CA GLY A 646 -16.39 -66.47 -20.32
C GLY A 646 -17.80 -66.77 -19.80
N ASN A 647 -17.95 -67.66 -18.80
CA ASN A 647 -19.23 -67.92 -18.12
C ASN A 647 -19.59 -66.83 -17.08
N LEU A 648 -18.68 -65.90 -16.83
CA LEU A 648 -18.90 -64.69 -16.05
C LEU A 648 -18.33 -63.51 -16.83
N ALA A 649 -19.19 -62.58 -17.25
CA ALA A 649 -18.80 -61.31 -17.82
C ALA A 649 -18.89 -60.23 -16.72
N ALA A 650 -17.87 -59.36 -16.66
CA ALA A 650 -17.70 -58.34 -15.63
C ALA A 650 -16.93 -57.15 -16.18
#